data_AF-A0A7X7JL72-F1
#
_entry.id   AF-A0A7X7JL72-F1
#
_cell.length_a   1.000
_cell.length_b   1.000
_cell.length_c   1.000
_cell.angle_alpha   90.00
_cell.angle_beta   90.00
_cell.angle_gamma   90.00
#
_symmetry.space_group_name_H-M   'P 1'
#
loop_
_entity.id
_entity.type
_entity.pdbx_description
1 polymer ?
#
loop_
_entity_poly.entity_id
_entity_poly.type
_entity_poly.pdbx_seq_one_letter_code
_entity_poly.pdbx_strand_id
1 'polypeptide(L)'
;MTPSERPRPCQAATSSTATSSTATSTKPDGAEACVAPRGLAKLHGGLHGGARRALLGCVLALALGACGGDGDEGAAGGASTGGSSDGVPGSGGNGGNGGNGNGGDGAGGSGGGGCDQACGVEEVCSGGRCVVGGDDPGACEPGTRDTTWASSCRTSPPACTPGTWTAPASGSDGHQLRGESEHFAIYWYTPGQSPPAPLQGVASPPSAQTVERALATLESIWDTYFGDPIYFREPYCDSAQKWKATIHIDDYYPLWGGGWNGGGNSYMGLWVGPGALNDDWGLAHEFTHGVQASTQGFPDCGGTGCWIYESHANWMPHQIYRDDVHCSDMLVNAPHLYYGSTRNRYCNWQFFEFLKDKHCYEAVNEMWTYDAPAGQRDPWQKLLLSQGWDIEQLNDLFGEWAMHNVTWDYRDPPPTGSDGSGGRDQGDVYRTSYGSIEDTQGRTDRRLRLTRLESLDDDWTETRRFVSPYHWAPQRWGYNVVRLHPEEGAESVTVSFRGVTQAGARSGWRWGLVATNPELTEARYSPLQAGSEGELRFCVTPGEHLYLVVVATPTEYQKIVWSNPSDGTPYPAIHRYPYLVQLDGAWPAGFRDGALEECPAGTERHAHGGGCAPPGTPASVYVGPYAKILGGTVTGDARIEDHATIIQGTVSGGRIGALSLIGQAGPGIPSRGFDVSGAAVVQATFYPLGWFGAGLSASGTAHLIGDLELYTSKSSNGWYGLVDDGWSGVASIEEVTIAPP
;
A
#
# COMPACT_ATOMS: atom_id res chain seq x y z
N MET A 1 3.63 5.17 60.04
CA MET A 1 4.04 6.30 60.90
C MET A 1 4.83 7.27 60.04
N THR A 2 4.52 8.57 60.12
CA THR A 2 5.35 9.71 59.67
C THR A 2 6.22 10.18 60.88
N PRO A 3 7.15 11.17 60.81
CA PRO A 3 7.31 12.24 59.80
C PRO A 3 8.77 12.65 59.42
N SER A 4 8.89 13.85 58.84
CA SER A 4 10.11 14.66 58.54
C SER A 4 10.93 14.30 57.29
N GLU A 5 11.60 15.24 56.60
CA GLU A 5 11.91 16.66 56.95
C GLU A 5 11.93 17.61 55.71
N ARG A 6 12.14 18.93 55.90
CA ARG A 6 12.40 19.94 54.84
C ARG A 6 13.48 20.95 55.27
N PRO A 7 14.09 21.69 54.32
CA PRO A 7 13.95 23.18 54.36
C PRO A 7 13.56 23.85 53.01
N ARG A 8 13.53 25.20 53.00
CA ARG A 8 13.36 26.14 51.84
C ARG A 8 14.52 27.18 51.89
N PRO A 9 14.55 28.42 51.28
CA PRO A 9 13.60 29.21 50.44
C PRO A 9 14.21 29.66 49.08
N CYS A 10 13.62 30.46 48.18
CA CYS A 10 13.16 31.87 48.20
C CYS A 10 12.08 32.13 47.11
N GLN A 11 10.99 32.87 47.38
CA GLN A 11 10.75 34.30 47.05
C GLN A 11 10.95 34.67 45.55
N ALA A 12 10.00 35.33 44.85
CA ALA A 12 8.74 36.02 45.24
C ALA A 12 7.65 35.79 44.14
N ALA A 13 6.50 36.49 43.99
CA ALA A 13 5.96 37.73 44.59
C ALA A 13 4.39 37.76 44.63
N THR A 14 3.80 38.94 44.41
CA THR A 14 2.36 39.33 44.41
C THR A 14 1.77 39.35 42.98
N SER A 15 0.45 39.37 42.69
CA SER A 15 -0.79 39.84 43.36
C SER A 15 -2.05 39.20 42.69
N SER A 16 -3.34 39.43 43.01
CA SER A 16 -4.09 39.62 44.28
C SER A 16 -5.63 39.65 44.03
N THR A 17 -6.45 39.10 44.96
CA THR A 17 -7.89 39.42 45.26
C THR A 17 -9.00 39.24 44.18
N ALA A 18 -10.27 38.86 44.49
CA ALA A 18 -10.91 38.28 45.69
C ALA A 18 -12.41 37.88 45.44
N THR A 19 -12.97 36.98 46.30
CA THR A 19 -14.40 36.90 46.78
C THR A 19 -15.60 36.74 45.80
N SER A 20 -16.77 36.12 46.11
CA SER A 20 -17.23 35.20 47.20
C SER A 20 -18.70 34.71 46.99
N SER A 21 -19.23 33.84 47.88
CA SER A 21 -20.64 33.39 48.11
C SER A 21 -21.27 32.41 47.08
N THR A 22 -21.85 31.22 47.38
CA THR A 22 -22.86 30.69 48.36
C THR A 22 -24.31 31.15 48.12
N ALA A 23 -25.38 30.34 48.12
CA ALA A 23 -25.67 28.88 48.10
C ALA A 23 -27.23 28.70 47.87
N THR A 24 -28.00 27.59 47.95
CA THR A 24 -27.87 26.17 48.42
C THR A 24 -29.08 25.32 47.93
N SER A 25 -28.96 23.99 47.73
CA SER A 25 -30.06 22.97 47.68
C SER A 25 -31.05 23.02 46.48
N THR A 26 -31.46 21.94 45.78
CA THR A 26 -31.86 20.56 46.18
C THR A 26 -31.50 19.47 45.15
N LYS A 27 -31.66 18.18 45.53
CA LYS A 27 -31.65 16.93 44.70
C LYS A 27 -33.06 16.30 44.72
N PRO A 28 -33.49 15.41 43.79
CA PRO A 28 -32.87 14.12 43.39
C PRO A 28 -32.90 13.86 41.85
N ASP A 29 -32.54 12.73 41.23
CA ASP A 29 -31.48 11.69 41.40
C ASP A 29 -31.39 10.91 40.06
N GLY A 30 -30.29 10.17 39.82
CA GLY A 30 -30.28 9.04 38.86
C GLY A 30 -29.79 9.29 37.42
N ALA A 31 -28.48 9.50 37.23
CA ALA A 31 -27.67 8.99 36.11
C ALA A 31 -26.18 9.31 36.36
N GLU A 32 -25.26 8.41 36.01
CA GLU A 32 -23.83 8.68 36.05
C GLU A 32 -23.35 9.28 34.72
N ALA A 33 -22.45 10.27 34.79
CA ALA A 33 -21.85 10.90 33.63
C ALA A 33 -20.32 10.86 33.75
N CYS A 34 -19.65 10.15 32.84
CA CYS A 34 -18.20 10.12 32.76
C CYS A 34 -17.69 11.47 32.22
N VAL A 35 -17.00 12.24 33.07
CA VAL A 35 -16.45 13.55 32.72
C VAL A 35 -15.13 13.37 31.96
N ALA A 36 -15.07 13.86 30.72
CA ALA A 36 -13.87 13.86 29.91
C ALA A 36 -12.79 14.83 30.46
N PRO A 37 -11.50 14.45 30.48
CA PRO A 37 -10.41 15.33 30.90
C PRO A 37 -10.09 16.38 29.82
N ARG A 38 -10.37 17.66 30.11
CA ARG A 38 -9.89 18.79 29.30
C ARG A 38 -8.39 19.01 29.54
N GLY A 39 -7.58 19.14 28.49
CA GLY A 39 -6.19 19.55 28.65
C GLY A 39 -5.35 19.67 27.38
N LEU A 40 -5.46 20.79 26.67
CA LEU A 40 -4.40 21.28 25.76
C LEU A 40 -4.50 22.81 25.63
N ALA A 41 -3.38 23.50 25.87
CA ALA A 41 -3.31 24.96 25.91
C ALA A 41 -2.69 25.55 24.63
N LYS A 42 -3.00 26.81 24.34
CA LYS A 42 -2.48 27.54 23.17
C LYS A 42 -0.97 27.75 23.25
N LEU A 43 -0.27 27.52 22.13
CA LEU A 43 0.99 28.17 21.79
C LEU A 43 0.93 28.59 20.31
N HIS A 44 1.31 29.84 20.01
CA HIS A 44 1.45 30.36 18.65
C HIS A 44 2.92 30.37 18.24
N GLY A 45 3.24 29.99 16.99
CA GLY A 45 4.56 30.23 16.42
C GLY A 45 4.84 29.52 15.09
N GLY A 46 4.82 30.28 13.98
CA GLY A 46 5.70 30.07 12.83
C GLY A 46 5.49 28.88 11.88
N LEU A 47 4.80 29.17 10.76
CA LEU A 47 5.09 28.74 9.38
C LEU A 47 5.10 27.22 8.98
N HIS A 48 4.41 26.95 7.87
CA HIS A 48 4.45 25.75 7.00
C HIS A 48 4.49 24.35 7.65
N GLY A 49 3.33 23.68 7.68
CA GLY A 49 3.21 22.28 8.08
C GLY A 49 1.80 21.72 7.98
N GLY A 50 1.18 21.73 6.79
CA GLY A 50 -0.20 21.26 6.57
C GLY A 50 -0.37 19.74 6.66
N ALA A 51 0.36 18.98 5.84
CA ALA A 51 0.12 17.55 5.59
C ALA A 51 0.26 16.60 6.80
N ARG A 52 0.81 17.03 7.95
CA ARG A 52 1.09 16.15 9.11
C ARG A 52 -0.07 15.99 10.10
N ARG A 53 -1.30 16.40 9.77
CA ARG A 53 -2.49 16.19 10.63
C ARG A 53 -3.49 15.15 10.14
N ALA A 54 -3.51 14.81 8.85
CA ALA A 54 -4.46 13.81 8.31
C ALA A 54 -4.20 12.39 8.87
N LEU A 55 -2.95 11.90 8.78
CA LEU A 55 -2.57 10.53 9.20
C LEU A 55 -2.99 10.15 10.63
N LEU A 56 -3.04 11.11 11.56
CA LEU A 56 -3.34 10.82 12.97
C LEU A 56 -4.84 10.86 13.30
N GLY A 57 -5.70 11.22 12.34
CA GLY A 57 -7.16 11.32 12.52
C GLY A 57 -7.92 10.09 12.04
N CYS A 58 -7.65 9.61 10.82
CA CYS A 58 -8.56 8.70 10.12
C CYS A 58 -8.61 7.28 10.72
N VAL A 59 -7.50 6.75 11.25
CA VAL A 59 -7.45 5.36 11.78
C VAL A 59 -8.33 5.17 13.02
N LEU A 60 -8.46 6.19 13.88
CA LEU A 60 -9.09 6.05 15.21
C LEU A 60 -10.63 6.17 15.19
N ALA A 61 -11.24 6.56 14.06
CA ALA A 61 -12.67 6.90 13.99
C ALA A 61 -13.57 5.76 13.46
N LEU A 62 -13.03 4.78 12.73
CA LEU A 62 -13.80 3.70 12.08
C LEU A 62 -14.41 2.67 13.06
N ALA A 63 -14.15 2.77 14.37
CA ALA A 63 -14.58 1.81 15.38
C ALA A 63 -15.98 2.09 15.99
N LEU A 64 -16.60 3.26 15.75
CA LEU A 64 -17.86 3.66 16.41
C LEU A 64 -18.82 4.38 15.46
N GLY A 65 -19.65 3.62 14.72
CA GLY A 65 -20.58 4.19 13.74
C GLY A 65 -21.74 3.29 13.27
N ALA A 66 -22.25 2.39 14.12
CA ALA A 66 -23.24 1.38 13.71
C ALA A 66 -24.41 1.16 14.68
N CYS A 67 -25.17 2.22 14.97
CA CYS A 67 -26.50 2.20 15.60
C CYS A 67 -27.35 3.31 14.95
N GLY A 68 -28.59 3.13 14.50
CA GLY A 68 -29.45 1.94 14.41
C GLY A 68 -30.92 2.38 14.22
N GLY A 69 -31.79 1.60 13.57
CA GLY A 69 -33.19 2.00 13.38
C GLY A 69 -34.03 1.11 12.46
N ASP A 70 -34.59 0.04 13.01
CA ASP A 70 -35.60 -0.82 12.36
C ASP A 70 -37.03 -0.28 12.50
N GLY A 71 -37.91 -0.66 11.55
CA GLY A 71 -39.36 -0.40 11.54
C GLY A 71 -39.86 -0.25 10.09
N ASP A 72 -40.94 -0.90 9.64
CA ASP A 72 -41.95 -1.71 10.36
C ASP A 72 -42.48 -2.88 9.45
N GLU A 73 -43.30 -3.77 9.99
CA GLU A 73 -43.65 -5.08 9.38
C GLU A 73 -44.60 -5.03 8.16
N GLY A 74 -44.51 -6.05 7.30
CA GLY A 74 -45.43 -6.30 6.17
C GLY A 74 -45.57 -7.79 5.83
N ALA A 75 -46.40 -8.51 6.59
CA ALA A 75 -46.34 -9.97 6.65
C ALA A 75 -47.16 -10.75 5.59
N ALA A 76 -46.51 -11.71 4.92
CA ALA A 76 -47.07 -12.97 4.44
C ALA A 76 -45.93 -13.98 4.19
N GLY A 77 -46.02 -15.28 4.49
CA GLY A 77 -47.14 -16.01 5.08
C GLY A 77 -47.15 -17.49 4.63
N GLY A 78 -46.25 -18.32 5.13
CA GLY A 78 -46.16 -19.74 4.75
C GLY A 78 -45.15 -20.53 5.58
N ALA A 79 -45.63 -21.35 6.51
CA ALA A 79 -44.80 -22.12 7.43
C ALA A 79 -44.89 -23.63 7.16
N SER A 80 -43.78 -24.36 7.34
CA SER A 80 -43.76 -25.57 8.20
C SER A 80 -42.35 -26.21 8.35
N THR A 81 -41.78 -26.08 9.55
CA THR A 81 -41.09 -27.13 10.34
C THR A 81 -40.22 -28.20 9.65
N GLY A 82 -38.89 -28.06 9.81
CA GLY A 82 -38.14 -28.90 10.76
C GLY A 82 -37.47 -30.20 10.29
N GLY A 83 -36.29 -30.51 10.87
CA GLY A 83 -35.65 -31.83 10.80
C GLY A 83 -34.12 -31.79 10.69
N SER A 84 -33.40 -32.03 11.79
CA SER A 84 -31.96 -32.34 11.78
C SER A 84 -31.76 -33.85 11.95
N SER A 85 -30.91 -34.48 11.12
CA SER A 85 -30.31 -35.79 11.40
C SER A 85 -29.20 -36.13 10.41
N ASP A 86 -28.07 -36.67 10.91
CA ASP A 86 -27.01 -37.29 10.12
C ASP A 86 -27.49 -38.55 9.38
N GLY A 87 -26.80 -38.96 8.29
CA GLY A 87 -27.21 -40.17 7.56
C GLY A 87 -26.42 -40.55 6.31
N VAL A 88 -25.17 -41.00 6.47
CA VAL A 88 -24.48 -41.91 5.52
C VAL A 88 -24.65 -43.32 6.09
N PRO A 89 -25.08 -44.37 5.35
CA PRO A 89 -24.53 -44.81 4.05
C PRO A 89 -25.53 -45.40 3.02
N GLY A 90 -25.03 -45.82 1.84
CA GLY A 90 -25.79 -46.71 0.94
C GLY A 90 -25.15 -46.93 -0.44
N SER A 91 -24.66 -48.14 -0.72
CA SER A 91 -23.99 -48.50 -1.99
C SER A 91 -24.94 -49.11 -3.05
N GLY A 92 -24.75 -48.76 -4.32
CA GLY A 92 -25.19 -49.56 -5.49
C GLY A 92 -25.86 -48.75 -6.61
N GLY A 93 -25.68 -49.08 -7.90
CA GLY A 93 -24.73 -50.05 -8.44
C GLY A 93 -24.94 -50.44 -9.92
N ASN A 94 -23.88 -50.22 -10.72
CA ASN A 94 -23.53 -50.93 -11.97
C ASN A 94 -24.32 -50.63 -13.28
N GLY A 95 -23.59 -50.72 -14.41
CA GLY A 95 -24.10 -50.66 -15.80
C GLY A 95 -23.70 -49.39 -16.57
N GLY A 96 -22.96 -49.44 -17.68
CA GLY A 96 -22.25 -50.58 -18.30
C GLY A 96 -21.95 -50.35 -19.79
N ASN A 97 -20.75 -50.73 -20.25
CA ASN A 97 -20.16 -50.48 -21.59
C ASN A 97 -19.88 -49.00 -21.95
N GLY A 98 -18.82 -48.68 -22.70
CA GLY A 98 -17.72 -49.54 -23.13
C GLY A 98 -17.03 -49.08 -24.42
N GLY A 99 -15.77 -48.63 -24.32
CA GLY A 99 -14.92 -48.29 -25.46
C GLY A 99 -13.45 -48.37 -25.04
N ASN A 100 -12.65 -49.18 -25.74
CA ASN A 100 -11.33 -49.60 -25.28
C ASN A 100 -10.22 -48.96 -26.13
N GLY A 101 -9.17 -48.42 -25.52
CA GLY A 101 -8.01 -47.82 -26.19
C GLY A 101 -6.80 -47.75 -25.27
N ASN A 102 -5.64 -48.25 -25.73
CA ASN A 102 -4.44 -48.40 -24.88
C ASN A 102 -3.71 -47.08 -24.65
N GLY A 103 -3.45 -46.81 -23.36
CA GLY A 103 -2.09 -46.80 -22.79
C GLY A 103 -0.99 -45.98 -23.47
N GLY A 104 -0.51 -44.96 -22.74
CA GLY A 104 0.74 -44.27 -23.00
C GLY A 104 1.03 -43.27 -21.87
N ASP A 105 1.93 -43.62 -20.95
CA ASP A 105 2.42 -42.69 -19.93
C ASP A 105 3.25 -41.59 -20.60
N GLY A 106 2.94 -40.33 -20.32
CA GLY A 106 3.60 -39.15 -20.89
C GLY A 106 3.67 -38.02 -19.87
N ALA A 107 4.81 -37.33 -19.82
CA ALA A 107 5.04 -36.26 -18.84
C ALA A 107 4.13 -35.05 -19.09
N GLY A 108 3.84 -34.29 -18.03
CA GLY A 108 3.13 -33.01 -18.14
C GLY A 108 3.94 -32.02 -18.97
N GLY A 109 3.38 -31.58 -20.10
CA GLY A 109 4.00 -30.57 -20.94
C GLY A 109 3.82 -29.16 -20.36
N SER A 110 4.89 -28.37 -20.34
CA SER A 110 4.85 -26.97 -19.97
C SER A 110 3.89 -26.17 -20.87
N GLY A 111 3.01 -25.38 -20.26
CA GLY A 111 2.13 -24.46 -20.98
C GLY A 111 2.91 -23.25 -21.51
N GLY A 112 3.60 -23.41 -22.64
CA GLY A 112 4.17 -22.27 -23.37
C GLY A 112 3.05 -21.43 -23.99
N GLY A 113 2.98 -20.15 -23.63
CA GLY A 113 2.02 -19.21 -24.20
C GLY A 113 2.24 -19.07 -25.72
N GLY A 114 1.21 -19.34 -26.50
CA GLY A 114 1.22 -19.10 -27.94
C GLY A 114 1.02 -17.63 -28.26
N CYS A 115 1.70 -17.12 -29.27
CA CYS A 115 1.52 -15.75 -29.76
C CYS A 115 0.14 -15.60 -30.44
N ASP A 116 -0.62 -14.57 -30.08
CA ASP A 116 -1.95 -14.27 -30.66
C ASP A 116 -1.93 -13.97 -32.17
N GLN A 117 -0.75 -13.68 -32.71
CA GLN A 117 -0.51 -13.48 -34.14
C GLN A 117 0.55 -14.46 -34.63
N ALA A 118 0.40 -14.92 -35.88
CA ALA A 118 1.39 -15.76 -36.53
C ALA A 118 2.65 -14.92 -36.85
N CYS A 119 3.76 -15.27 -36.21
CA CYS A 119 5.05 -14.60 -36.40
C CYS A 119 5.52 -14.65 -37.87
N GLY A 120 6.36 -13.68 -38.24
CA GLY A 120 6.98 -13.59 -39.55
C GLY A 120 7.86 -14.80 -39.90
N VAL A 121 8.21 -14.94 -41.18
CA VAL A 121 9.04 -16.06 -41.68
C VAL A 121 10.48 -16.08 -41.15
N GLU A 122 10.90 -15.02 -40.48
CA GLU A 122 12.20 -14.88 -39.82
C GLU A 122 12.03 -14.65 -38.30
N GLU A 123 10.88 -14.99 -37.72
CA GLU A 123 10.56 -14.74 -36.30
C GLU A 123 10.12 -16.01 -35.55
N VAL A 124 10.43 -16.06 -34.25
CA VAL A 124 10.05 -17.13 -33.31
C VAL A 124 9.19 -16.56 -32.19
N CYS A 125 8.23 -17.34 -31.68
CA CYS A 125 7.41 -16.92 -30.55
C CYS A 125 8.14 -17.17 -29.22
N SER A 126 8.37 -16.12 -28.44
CA SER A 126 8.95 -16.16 -27.09
C SER A 126 8.25 -15.15 -26.19
N GLY A 127 7.82 -15.55 -24.99
CA GLY A 127 7.10 -14.67 -24.05
C GLY A 127 5.85 -14.00 -24.65
N GLY A 128 5.13 -14.68 -25.55
CA GLY A 128 3.95 -14.14 -26.25
C GLY A 128 4.27 -13.09 -27.33
N ARG A 129 5.54 -12.77 -27.59
CA ARG A 129 5.99 -11.85 -28.65
C ARG A 129 6.77 -12.59 -29.73
N CYS A 130 6.73 -12.07 -30.94
CA CYS A 130 7.54 -12.56 -32.06
C CYS A 130 8.90 -11.85 -32.03
N VAL A 131 9.99 -12.61 -31.93
CA VAL A 131 11.38 -12.12 -31.91
C VAL A 131 12.12 -12.64 -33.15
N VAL A 132 12.96 -11.81 -33.78
CA VAL A 132 13.65 -12.19 -35.02
C VAL A 132 14.66 -13.31 -34.74
N GLY A 133 14.48 -14.46 -35.38
CA GLY A 133 15.32 -15.66 -35.26
C GLY A 133 16.67 -15.51 -35.96
N GLY A 134 17.45 -14.50 -35.56
CA GLY A 134 18.82 -14.25 -36.01
C GLY A 134 19.88 -14.42 -34.92
N ASP A 135 19.48 -14.60 -33.67
CA ASP A 135 20.40 -14.64 -32.53
C ASP A 135 21.19 -15.95 -32.45
N ASP A 136 22.52 -15.80 -32.28
CA ASP A 136 23.40 -16.89 -31.88
C ASP A 136 23.00 -17.35 -30.46
N PRO A 137 22.71 -18.64 -30.19
CA PRO A 137 22.33 -19.11 -28.87
C PRO A 137 23.37 -18.90 -27.75
N GLY A 138 24.58 -18.41 -28.06
CA GLY A 138 25.57 -17.94 -27.09
C GLY A 138 25.63 -16.41 -26.88
N ALA A 139 24.89 -15.62 -27.66
CA ALA A 139 24.84 -14.17 -27.53
C ALA A 139 24.11 -13.73 -26.24
N CYS A 140 24.38 -12.50 -25.80
CA CYS A 140 23.67 -11.89 -24.69
C CYS A 140 22.55 -10.97 -25.19
N GLU A 141 21.47 -10.87 -24.43
CA GLU A 141 20.37 -9.93 -24.65
C GLU A 141 20.87 -8.48 -24.51
N PRO A 142 20.83 -7.64 -25.56
CA PRO A 142 21.27 -6.25 -25.48
C PRO A 142 20.29 -5.38 -24.67
N GLY A 143 19.05 -5.83 -24.50
CA GLY A 143 17.97 -5.10 -23.87
C GLY A 143 17.40 -3.96 -24.72
N THR A 144 16.14 -3.61 -24.48
CA THR A 144 15.42 -2.55 -25.20
C THR A 144 15.35 -1.26 -24.38
N ARG A 145 15.55 -0.11 -25.03
CA ARG A 145 15.19 1.22 -24.49
C ARG A 145 13.75 1.61 -24.88
N ASP A 146 13.17 0.92 -25.86
CA ASP A 146 11.84 1.18 -26.37
C ASP A 146 10.79 0.47 -25.51
N THR A 147 9.81 1.24 -25.03
CA THR A 147 8.65 0.76 -24.30
C THR A 147 7.39 1.15 -25.06
N THR A 148 6.50 0.19 -25.30
CA THR A 148 5.21 0.44 -25.95
C THR A 148 4.26 1.12 -24.96
N TRP A 149 4.20 2.46 -25.04
CA TRP A 149 3.23 3.32 -24.35
C TRP A 149 1.96 3.51 -25.20
N ALA A 150 0.90 4.05 -24.58
CA ALA A 150 -0.32 4.42 -25.30
C ALA A 150 -0.04 5.55 -26.30
N SER A 151 -0.34 5.31 -27.59
CA SER A 151 -0.09 6.25 -28.68
C SER A 151 -1.34 7.05 -29.11
N SER A 152 -2.52 6.66 -28.63
CA SER A 152 -3.80 7.34 -28.90
C SER A 152 -4.80 6.99 -27.81
N CYS A 153 -5.37 8.00 -27.15
CA CYS A 153 -6.39 7.86 -26.11
C CYS A 153 -7.68 8.59 -26.47
N ARG A 154 -8.71 8.41 -25.65
CA ARG A 154 -9.95 9.18 -25.68
C ARG A 154 -9.65 10.69 -25.54
N THR A 155 -10.29 11.50 -26.39
CA THR A 155 -10.17 12.97 -26.45
C THR A 155 -11.54 13.68 -26.36
N SER A 156 -12.54 12.99 -25.81
CA SER A 156 -13.89 13.51 -25.59
C SER A 156 -14.62 12.68 -24.52
N PRO A 157 -15.53 13.27 -23.73
CA PRO A 157 -16.22 12.54 -22.67
C PRO A 157 -17.16 11.46 -23.21
N PRO A 158 -17.48 10.42 -22.41
CA PRO A 158 -18.57 9.49 -22.72
C PRO A 158 -19.89 10.24 -22.98
N ALA A 159 -20.66 9.78 -23.96
CA ALA A 159 -21.93 10.44 -24.31
C ALA A 159 -23.00 10.20 -23.23
N CYS A 160 -23.34 11.26 -22.50
CA CYS A 160 -24.35 11.24 -21.44
C CYS A 160 -25.62 11.99 -21.83
N THR A 161 -26.74 11.61 -21.21
CA THR A 161 -28.05 12.24 -21.36
C THR A 161 -28.01 13.64 -20.75
N PRO A 162 -28.27 14.72 -21.51
CA PRO A 162 -28.34 16.07 -20.96
C PRO A 162 -29.44 16.19 -19.92
N GLY A 163 -29.19 16.92 -18.84
CA GLY A 163 -30.10 17.01 -17.70
C GLY A 163 -29.96 18.30 -16.91
N THR A 164 -30.66 18.38 -15.78
CA THR A 164 -30.59 19.54 -14.87
C THR A 164 -30.11 19.10 -13.49
N TRP A 165 -28.95 19.62 -13.09
CA TRP A 165 -28.36 19.41 -11.77
C TRP A 165 -29.19 20.10 -10.69
N THR A 166 -29.86 19.32 -9.86
CA THR A 166 -30.73 19.79 -8.79
C THR A 166 -30.06 19.58 -7.43
N ALA A 167 -30.11 20.57 -6.55
CA ALA A 167 -29.66 20.41 -5.16
C ALA A 167 -30.69 19.57 -4.36
N PRO A 168 -30.26 18.55 -3.59
CA PRO A 168 -31.14 17.91 -2.60
C PRO A 168 -31.77 18.91 -1.63
N ALA A 169 -33.02 18.66 -1.20
CA ALA A 169 -33.80 19.61 -0.41
C ALA A 169 -33.24 19.89 1.01
N SER A 170 -32.40 19.00 1.53
CA SER A 170 -31.62 19.14 2.75
C SER A 170 -30.33 18.32 2.64
N GLY A 171 -29.39 18.54 3.56
CA GLY A 171 -28.26 17.63 3.73
C GLY A 171 -28.68 16.27 4.30
N SER A 172 -27.73 15.32 4.35
CA SER A 172 -27.88 13.97 4.95
C SER A 172 -28.21 14.01 6.45
N ASP A 173 -27.79 15.09 7.08
CA ASP A 173 -27.93 15.53 8.46
C ASP A 173 -29.19 16.40 8.69
N GLY A 174 -29.97 16.66 7.63
CA GLY A 174 -31.08 17.61 7.64
C GLY A 174 -30.66 19.07 7.61
N HIS A 175 -29.38 19.39 7.39
CA HIS A 175 -28.90 20.76 7.36
C HIS A 175 -29.46 21.56 6.17
N GLN A 176 -29.59 22.88 6.37
CA GLN A 176 -30.09 23.82 5.37
C GLN A 176 -29.05 24.06 4.27
N LEU A 177 -29.51 24.24 3.03
CA LEU A 177 -28.69 24.73 1.91
C LEU A 177 -28.18 26.16 2.21
N ARG A 178 -26.93 26.44 1.87
CA ARG A 178 -26.23 27.71 2.18
C ARG A 178 -25.57 28.35 0.96
N GLY A 179 -25.35 27.57 -0.10
CA GLY A 179 -24.77 27.99 -1.36
C GLY A 179 -24.76 26.80 -2.33
N GLU A 180 -24.62 27.08 -3.61
CA GLU A 180 -24.53 26.08 -4.67
C GLU A 180 -23.80 26.67 -5.89
N SER A 181 -23.26 25.79 -6.73
CA SER A 181 -22.71 26.08 -8.05
C SER A 181 -23.48 25.26 -9.09
N GLU A 182 -22.88 24.81 -10.19
CA GLU A 182 -23.58 23.98 -11.17
C GLU A 182 -23.72 22.54 -10.69
N HIS A 183 -22.62 21.92 -10.25
CA HIS A 183 -22.55 20.52 -9.86
C HIS A 183 -22.56 20.28 -8.35
N PHE A 184 -22.38 21.32 -7.53
CA PHE A 184 -22.23 21.20 -6.08
C PHE A 184 -23.23 22.03 -5.26
N ALA A 185 -23.57 21.53 -4.07
CA ALA A 185 -24.47 22.18 -3.11
C ALA A 185 -23.93 22.04 -1.68
N ILE A 186 -23.89 23.14 -0.91
CA ILE A 186 -23.23 23.19 0.40
C ILE A 186 -24.25 23.44 1.54
N TYR A 187 -24.15 22.66 2.61
CA TYR A 187 -25.13 22.55 3.68
C TYR A 187 -24.47 22.65 5.06
N TRP A 188 -25.01 23.48 5.95
CA TRP A 188 -24.62 23.46 7.37
C TRP A 188 -25.67 24.08 8.30
N TYR A 189 -25.75 23.56 9.52
CA TYR A 189 -26.46 24.19 10.63
C TYR A 189 -25.54 25.17 11.39
N THR A 190 -26.12 26.24 11.93
CA THR A 190 -25.42 27.20 12.81
C THR A 190 -26.13 27.22 14.16
N PRO A 191 -25.42 26.92 15.28
CA PRO A 191 -26.03 26.80 16.60
C PRO A 191 -26.88 28.00 17.01
N GLY A 192 -28.11 27.72 17.49
CA GLY A 192 -29.08 28.74 17.91
C GLY A 192 -30.09 29.13 16.84
N GLN A 193 -30.03 28.53 15.64
CA GLN A 193 -31.14 28.53 14.68
C GLN A 193 -32.14 27.40 15.04
N SER A 194 -33.36 27.46 14.48
CA SER A 194 -34.40 26.45 14.70
C SER A 194 -34.78 25.75 13.38
N PRO A 195 -35.05 24.43 13.37
CA PRO A 195 -34.89 23.49 14.50
C PRO A 195 -33.41 23.23 14.83
N PRO A 196 -33.10 22.74 16.05
CA PRO A 196 -31.76 22.24 16.36
C PRO A 196 -31.45 20.97 15.56
N ALA A 197 -30.23 20.88 15.02
CA ALA A 197 -29.72 19.70 14.33
C ALA A 197 -29.32 18.58 15.31
N PRO A 198 -29.15 17.32 14.84
CA PRO A 198 -28.61 16.22 15.66
C PRO A 198 -27.10 16.34 15.95
N LEU A 199 -26.39 17.25 15.27
CA LEU A 199 -24.94 17.45 15.38
C LEU A 199 -24.57 18.81 16.01
N GLN A 200 -23.28 19.04 16.24
CA GLN A 200 -22.78 20.20 17.00
C GLN A 200 -23.07 21.53 16.28
N GLY A 201 -23.15 21.51 14.94
CA GLY A 201 -23.24 22.67 14.08
C GLY A 201 -21.90 23.40 13.93
N VAL A 202 -21.82 24.27 12.94
CA VAL A 202 -20.64 25.11 12.71
C VAL A 202 -20.72 26.34 13.62
N ALA A 203 -19.89 26.39 14.66
CA ALA A 203 -19.85 27.49 15.62
C ALA A 203 -19.17 28.77 15.07
N SER A 204 -18.36 28.63 14.01
CA SER A 204 -17.77 29.76 13.27
C SER A 204 -17.94 29.55 11.76
N PRO A 205 -19.11 29.91 11.19
CA PRO A 205 -19.43 29.65 9.79
C PRO A 205 -18.36 30.16 8.80
N PRO A 206 -18.07 29.42 7.72
CA PRO A 206 -17.11 29.86 6.70
C PRO A 206 -17.58 31.17 6.06
N SER A 207 -16.63 32.00 5.62
CA SER A 207 -16.97 33.24 4.93
C SER A 207 -17.54 32.96 3.54
N ALA A 208 -18.34 33.88 2.99
CA ALA A 208 -18.84 33.76 1.62
C ALA A 208 -17.71 33.52 0.62
N GLN A 209 -16.59 34.24 0.74
CA GLN A 209 -15.39 34.06 -0.09
C GLN A 209 -14.75 32.66 0.06
N THR A 210 -14.83 32.05 1.25
CA THR A 210 -14.36 30.68 1.49
C THR A 210 -15.24 29.65 0.78
N VAL A 211 -16.55 29.87 0.79
CA VAL A 211 -17.54 29.01 0.12
C VAL A 211 -17.50 29.17 -1.40
N GLU A 212 -17.47 30.41 -1.89
CA GLU A 212 -17.31 30.76 -3.31
C GLU A 212 -16.04 30.13 -3.90
N ARG A 213 -14.90 30.23 -3.19
CA ARG A 213 -13.66 29.57 -3.63
C ARG A 213 -13.77 28.04 -3.58
N ALA A 214 -14.28 27.46 -2.49
CA ALA A 214 -14.38 26.00 -2.38
C ALA A 214 -15.29 25.38 -3.46
N LEU A 215 -16.40 26.04 -3.78
CA LEU A 215 -17.26 25.65 -4.92
C LEU A 215 -16.51 25.81 -6.25
N ALA A 216 -15.77 26.90 -6.47
CA ALA A 216 -14.96 27.08 -7.69
C ALA A 216 -13.82 26.05 -7.83
N THR A 217 -13.16 25.67 -6.73
CA THR A 217 -12.20 24.54 -6.71
C THR A 217 -12.91 23.26 -7.14
N LEU A 218 -14.06 22.95 -6.55
CA LEU A 218 -14.81 21.72 -6.84
C LEU A 218 -15.33 21.65 -8.28
N GLU A 219 -15.80 22.75 -8.87
CA GLU A 219 -16.13 22.81 -10.31
C GLU A 219 -14.89 22.56 -11.19
N SER A 220 -13.72 23.14 -10.84
CA SER A 220 -12.47 22.86 -11.58
C SER A 220 -12.00 21.40 -11.46
N ILE A 221 -12.31 20.73 -10.35
CA ILE A 221 -12.07 19.29 -10.18
C ILE A 221 -13.06 18.50 -11.04
N TRP A 222 -14.34 18.88 -11.06
CA TRP A 222 -15.39 18.28 -11.89
C TRP A 222 -15.04 18.32 -13.39
N ASP A 223 -14.66 19.50 -13.88
CA ASP A 223 -14.21 19.71 -15.27
C ASP A 223 -13.04 18.78 -15.65
N THR A 224 -12.13 18.51 -14.72
CA THR A 224 -10.97 17.62 -14.97
C THR A 224 -11.34 16.14 -14.87
N TYR A 225 -12.26 15.78 -13.96
CA TYR A 225 -12.67 14.38 -13.72
C TYR A 225 -13.53 13.82 -14.85
N PHE A 226 -14.48 14.62 -15.37
CA PHE A 226 -15.40 14.18 -16.43
C PHE A 226 -15.05 14.74 -17.81
N GLY A 227 -14.23 15.80 -17.86
CA GLY A 227 -13.64 16.34 -19.08
C GLY A 227 -12.20 15.90 -19.31
N ASP A 228 -11.40 16.77 -19.93
CA ASP A 228 -10.00 16.51 -20.28
C ASP A 228 -9.10 16.54 -19.03
N PRO A 229 -8.19 15.57 -18.83
CA PRO A 229 -7.89 14.41 -19.68
C PRO A 229 -8.57 13.09 -19.25
N ILE A 230 -9.22 13.07 -18.07
CA ILE A 230 -9.59 11.81 -17.40
C ILE A 230 -10.79 11.16 -18.09
N TYR A 231 -11.78 11.95 -18.52
CA TYR A 231 -13.00 11.48 -19.18
C TYR A 231 -13.71 10.33 -18.43
N PHE A 232 -13.78 10.41 -17.09
CA PHE A 232 -14.54 9.48 -16.27
C PHE A 232 -16.03 9.56 -16.62
N ARG A 233 -16.80 8.50 -16.37
CA ARG A 233 -18.23 8.48 -16.66
C ARG A 233 -19.00 9.38 -15.68
N GLU A 234 -19.72 10.38 -16.22
CA GLU A 234 -20.52 11.32 -15.43
C GLU A 234 -21.53 10.61 -14.50
N PRO A 235 -21.67 11.03 -13.22
CA PRO A 235 -22.74 10.59 -12.35
C PRO A 235 -24.12 10.84 -12.99
N TYR A 236 -25.02 9.85 -12.93
CA TYR A 236 -26.33 9.90 -13.59
C TYR A 236 -26.26 10.11 -15.12
N CYS A 237 -25.21 9.63 -15.79
CA CYS A 237 -25.03 9.70 -17.24
C CYS A 237 -26.27 9.28 -18.05
N ASP A 238 -27.03 8.26 -17.58
CA ASP A 238 -28.22 7.72 -18.26
C ASP A 238 -29.52 8.50 -17.96
N SER A 239 -29.44 9.63 -17.24
CA SER A 239 -30.60 10.35 -16.70
C SER A 239 -30.55 11.86 -16.99
N ALA A 240 -31.70 12.41 -17.38
CA ALA A 240 -31.94 13.85 -17.45
C ALA A 240 -32.21 14.49 -16.07
N GLN A 241 -32.54 13.67 -15.06
CA GLN A 241 -32.61 14.09 -13.67
C GLN A 241 -31.25 13.81 -13.02
N LYS A 242 -30.53 14.88 -12.65
CA LYS A 242 -29.18 14.81 -12.06
C LYS A 242 -29.15 15.52 -10.71
N TRP A 243 -28.33 15.04 -9.79
CA TRP A 243 -28.30 15.54 -8.40
C TRP A 243 -26.91 16.05 -8.02
N LYS A 244 -26.85 17.30 -7.55
CA LYS A 244 -25.59 17.94 -7.14
C LYS A 244 -24.89 17.16 -6.03
N ALA A 245 -23.57 17.07 -6.10
CA ALA A 245 -22.75 16.54 -5.01
C ALA A 245 -22.87 17.46 -3.79
N THR A 246 -23.05 16.88 -2.60
CA THR A 246 -23.39 17.64 -1.40
C THR A 246 -22.21 17.77 -0.44
N ILE A 247 -21.92 18.99 0.01
CA ILE A 247 -20.87 19.27 1.00
C ILE A 247 -21.55 19.60 2.33
N HIS A 248 -21.37 18.74 3.32
CA HIS A 248 -21.90 18.88 4.67
C HIS A 248 -20.82 19.44 5.59
N ILE A 249 -21.10 20.54 6.29
CA ILE A 249 -20.15 21.14 7.24
C ILE A 249 -20.69 21.07 8.66
N ASP A 250 -19.83 20.59 9.56
CA ASP A 250 -20.01 20.60 11.01
C ASP A 250 -18.63 20.75 11.67
N ASP A 251 -18.55 21.33 12.87
CA ASP A 251 -17.28 21.41 13.61
C ASP A 251 -16.79 20.03 14.11
N TYR A 252 -17.66 19.00 14.09
CA TYR A 252 -17.33 17.62 14.40
C TYR A 252 -16.77 16.83 13.20
N TYR A 253 -17.10 17.19 11.96
CA TYR A 253 -16.68 16.42 10.80
C TYR A 253 -15.16 16.54 10.54
N PRO A 254 -14.48 15.44 10.17
CA PRO A 254 -13.08 15.46 9.79
C PRO A 254 -12.94 15.92 8.32
N LEU A 255 -12.51 15.02 7.44
CA LEU A 255 -12.50 15.14 5.99
C LEU A 255 -12.86 13.72 5.52
N TRP A 256 -14.04 13.57 4.91
CA TRP A 256 -14.62 12.29 4.45
C TRP A 256 -15.50 12.52 3.21
N GLY A 257 -15.67 11.49 2.39
CA GLY A 257 -16.52 11.47 1.21
C GLY A 257 -17.12 10.09 0.94
N GLY A 258 -18.11 10.03 0.05
CA GLY A 258 -18.82 8.79 -0.26
C GLY A 258 -20.24 9.00 -0.74
N GLY A 259 -21.08 7.97 -0.61
CA GLY A 259 -22.49 8.00 -0.99
C GLY A 259 -23.44 8.07 0.21
N TRP A 260 -24.58 8.73 0.06
CA TRP A 260 -25.67 8.71 1.03
C TRP A 260 -27.04 8.63 0.34
N ASN A 261 -28.07 8.18 1.06
CA ASN A 261 -29.42 8.01 0.51
C ASN A 261 -30.40 8.97 1.18
N GLY A 262 -31.29 9.59 0.39
CA GLY A 262 -32.34 10.48 0.91
C GLY A 262 -33.46 10.73 -0.08
N GLY A 263 -34.71 10.70 0.39
CA GLY A 263 -35.88 10.92 -0.47
C GLY A 263 -36.07 9.88 -1.59
N GLY A 264 -35.45 8.70 -1.48
CA GLY A 264 -35.49 7.64 -2.48
C GLY A 264 -34.37 7.66 -3.54
N ASN A 265 -33.46 8.64 -3.49
CA ASN A 265 -32.27 8.69 -4.36
C ASN A 265 -31.00 8.38 -3.56
N SER A 266 -29.96 7.90 -4.25
CA SER A 266 -28.57 7.94 -3.80
C SER A 266 -27.92 9.24 -4.31
N TYR A 267 -27.02 9.82 -3.50
CA TYR A 267 -26.30 11.05 -3.77
C TYR A 267 -24.81 10.90 -3.47
N MET A 268 -23.98 11.70 -4.14
CA MET A 268 -22.57 11.91 -3.79
C MET A 268 -22.48 12.92 -2.63
N GLY A 269 -21.65 12.66 -1.62
CA GLY A 269 -21.48 13.52 -0.46
C GLY A 269 -20.03 13.65 0.02
N LEU A 270 -19.71 14.80 0.60
CA LEU A 270 -18.50 15.10 1.36
C LEU A 270 -18.92 15.62 2.76
N TRP A 271 -18.28 15.14 3.82
CA TRP A 271 -18.51 15.57 5.20
C TRP A 271 -17.22 16.16 5.77
N VAL A 272 -17.18 17.48 5.95
CA VAL A 272 -15.92 18.23 6.12
C VAL A 272 -16.01 19.25 7.25
N GLY A 273 -14.93 19.40 8.02
CA GLY A 273 -14.76 20.52 8.94
C GLY A 273 -14.54 21.84 8.18
N PRO A 274 -14.93 23.02 8.73
CA PRO A 274 -14.84 24.30 8.02
C PRO A 274 -13.45 24.68 7.48
N GLY A 275 -12.38 24.12 8.07
CA GLY A 275 -11.00 24.31 7.63
C GLY A 275 -10.67 23.61 6.31
N ALA A 276 -11.27 22.43 6.06
CA ALA A 276 -11.01 21.60 4.87
C ALA A 276 -11.53 22.22 3.57
N LEU A 277 -12.41 23.23 3.62
CA LEU A 277 -12.76 24.05 2.45
C LEU A 277 -11.56 24.76 1.80
N ASN A 278 -10.39 24.75 2.45
CA ASN A 278 -9.13 25.35 1.97
C ASN A 278 -8.07 24.28 1.60
N ASP A 279 -8.45 23.01 1.53
CA ASP A 279 -7.59 21.89 1.20
C ASP A 279 -7.99 21.36 -0.18
N ASP A 280 -7.46 21.97 -1.25
CA ASP A 280 -7.91 21.70 -2.61
C ASP A 280 -7.60 20.24 -3.05
N TRP A 281 -6.50 19.64 -2.55
CA TRP A 281 -6.18 18.22 -2.73
C TRP A 281 -7.16 17.33 -1.96
N GLY A 282 -7.43 17.66 -0.69
CA GLY A 282 -8.40 16.93 0.15
C GLY A 282 -9.82 16.96 -0.41
N LEU A 283 -10.27 18.10 -0.95
CA LEU A 283 -11.57 18.22 -1.61
C LEU A 283 -11.68 17.31 -2.85
N ALA A 284 -10.59 17.19 -3.64
CA ALA A 284 -10.54 16.29 -4.80
C ALA A 284 -10.52 14.80 -4.38
N HIS A 285 -9.76 14.45 -3.35
CA HIS A 285 -9.74 13.12 -2.74
C HIS A 285 -11.13 12.68 -2.27
N GLU A 286 -11.79 13.45 -1.40
CA GLU A 286 -13.12 13.09 -0.89
C GLU A 286 -14.21 13.16 -1.96
N PHE A 287 -14.13 14.08 -2.91
CA PHE A 287 -15.06 14.09 -4.04
C PHE A 287 -14.92 12.81 -4.87
N THR A 288 -13.71 12.26 -5.03
CA THR A 288 -13.52 10.95 -5.69
C THR A 288 -14.32 9.84 -5.01
N HIS A 289 -14.37 9.79 -3.67
CA HIS A 289 -15.23 8.83 -2.96
C HIS A 289 -16.73 9.05 -3.25
N GLY A 290 -17.15 10.30 -3.41
CA GLY A 290 -18.48 10.65 -3.94
C GLY A 290 -18.71 10.04 -5.33
N VAL A 291 -17.81 10.27 -6.28
CA VAL A 291 -17.90 9.73 -7.65
C VAL A 291 -17.92 8.20 -7.65
N GLN A 292 -17.03 7.55 -6.89
CA GLN A 292 -16.97 6.09 -6.73
C GLN A 292 -18.33 5.51 -6.28
N ALA A 293 -19.03 6.17 -5.35
CA ALA A 293 -20.33 5.75 -4.85
C ALA A 293 -21.49 5.91 -5.87
N SER A 294 -21.26 6.59 -7.00
CA SER A 294 -22.20 6.64 -8.13
C SER A 294 -22.02 5.49 -9.15
N THR A 295 -21.00 4.65 -8.96
CA THR A 295 -20.65 3.54 -9.87
C THR A 295 -21.16 2.18 -9.36
N GLN A 296 -20.89 1.10 -10.12
CA GLN A 296 -21.10 -0.26 -9.64
C GLN A 296 -20.19 -0.64 -8.46
N GLY A 297 -19.05 0.05 -8.31
CA GLY A 297 -18.06 -0.22 -7.26
C GLY A 297 -17.53 -1.66 -7.28
N PHE A 298 -17.12 -2.14 -6.10
CA PHE A 298 -16.52 -3.47 -5.93
C PHE A 298 -17.18 -4.29 -4.80
N PRO A 299 -18.47 -4.65 -4.91
CA PRO A 299 -19.16 -5.45 -3.90
C PRO A 299 -18.46 -6.79 -3.63
N ASP A 300 -17.92 -7.44 -4.66
CA ASP A 300 -17.26 -8.75 -4.53
C ASP A 300 -15.82 -8.67 -3.97
N CYS A 301 -15.36 -7.50 -3.52
CA CYS A 301 -14.06 -7.25 -2.87
C CYS A 301 -14.19 -6.97 -1.36
N GLY A 302 -15.42 -6.90 -0.83
CA GLY A 302 -15.70 -6.48 0.56
C GLY A 302 -16.52 -5.19 0.68
N GLY A 303 -17.23 -4.80 -0.40
CA GLY A 303 -18.08 -3.62 -0.43
C GLY A 303 -17.31 -2.32 -0.19
N THR A 304 -17.85 -1.45 0.66
CA THR A 304 -17.27 -0.13 0.99
C THR A 304 -15.91 -0.21 1.71
N GLY A 305 -15.49 -1.39 2.19
CA GLY A 305 -14.16 -1.60 2.75
C GLY A 305 -13.10 -2.06 1.74
N CYS A 306 -13.47 -2.28 0.47
CA CYS A 306 -12.55 -2.78 -0.56
C CYS A 306 -11.29 -1.90 -0.66
N TRP A 307 -10.13 -2.54 -0.66
CA TRP A 307 -8.82 -1.90 -0.50
C TRP A 307 -8.51 -0.79 -1.53
N ILE A 308 -9.08 -0.84 -2.74
CA ILE A 308 -8.73 0.04 -3.85
C ILE A 308 -9.35 1.45 -3.78
N TYR A 309 -10.38 1.64 -2.94
CA TYR A 309 -11.12 2.91 -2.88
C TYR A 309 -10.17 4.08 -2.59
N GLU A 310 -9.30 3.90 -1.59
CA GLU A 310 -8.25 4.83 -1.19
C GLU A 310 -7.17 5.02 -2.26
N SER A 311 -6.76 3.92 -2.92
CA SER A 311 -5.76 3.92 -3.97
C SER A 311 -6.18 4.86 -5.11
N HIS A 312 -7.42 4.72 -5.58
CA HIS A 312 -7.98 5.55 -6.65
C HIS A 312 -8.30 6.98 -6.18
N ALA A 313 -8.75 7.15 -4.93
CA ALA A 313 -8.97 8.47 -4.36
C ALA A 313 -7.67 9.26 -4.13
N ASN A 314 -6.50 8.61 -4.03
CA ASN A 314 -5.20 9.29 -4.09
C ASN A 314 -4.74 9.53 -5.55
N TRP A 315 -5.10 8.64 -6.48
CA TRP A 315 -4.73 8.75 -7.90
C TRP A 315 -5.41 9.91 -8.63
N MET A 316 -6.73 10.08 -8.44
CA MET A 316 -7.53 11.13 -9.10
C MET A 316 -7.05 12.56 -8.77
N PRO A 317 -6.80 12.97 -7.51
CA PRO A 317 -6.18 14.28 -7.24
C PRO A 317 -4.74 14.35 -7.73
N HIS A 318 -3.97 13.26 -7.77
CA HIS A 318 -2.64 13.25 -8.38
C HIS A 318 -2.66 13.53 -9.90
N GLN A 319 -3.79 13.34 -10.60
CA GLN A 319 -3.94 13.78 -12.00
C GLN A 319 -4.08 15.31 -12.15
N ILE A 320 -4.54 16.01 -11.10
CA ILE A 320 -4.62 17.48 -11.06
C ILE A 320 -3.30 18.05 -10.53
N TYR A 321 -2.86 17.54 -9.38
CA TYR A 321 -1.69 18.00 -8.64
C TYR A 321 -0.47 17.10 -8.95
N ARG A 322 -0.08 17.03 -10.23
CA ARG A 322 0.96 16.11 -10.76
C ARG A 322 2.28 16.14 -9.96
N ASP A 323 2.65 17.30 -9.41
CA ASP A 323 3.91 17.49 -8.68
C ASP A 323 3.85 17.02 -7.20
N ASP A 324 2.68 16.62 -6.68
CA ASP A 324 2.52 16.08 -5.31
C ASP A 324 2.31 14.56 -5.34
N VAL A 325 3.23 13.83 -4.72
CA VAL A 325 3.19 12.36 -4.60
C VAL A 325 2.45 11.88 -3.34
N HIS A 326 2.02 12.79 -2.46
CA HIS A 326 1.35 12.50 -1.20
C HIS A 326 2.07 11.41 -0.36
N CYS A 327 1.34 10.40 0.14
CA CYS A 327 1.89 9.32 0.97
C CYS A 327 2.57 8.17 0.20
N SER A 328 2.69 8.27 -1.13
CA SER A 328 3.01 7.13 -2.00
C SER A 328 4.39 6.50 -1.76
N ASP A 329 5.27 7.16 -0.99
CA ASP A 329 6.54 6.58 -0.54
C ASP A 329 6.37 5.30 0.29
N MET A 330 5.19 5.04 0.86
CA MET A 330 4.88 3.81 1.60
C MET A 330 4.94 2.54 0.73
N LEU A 331 4.49 2.58 -0.53
CA LEU A 331 4.69 1.46 -1.45
C LEU A 331 6.17 1.34 -1.85
N VAL A 332 6.79 2.45 -2.23
CA VAL A 332 8.20 2.50 -2.69
C VAL A 332 9.15 1.93 -1.64
N ASN A 333 8.89 2.21 -0.36
CA ASN A 333 9.71 1.80 0.77
C ASN A 333 9.47 0.35 1.22
N ALA A 334 8.38 -0.30 0.81
CA ALA A 334 8.07 -1.69 1.14
C ALA A 334 7.46 -2.45 -0.06
N PRO A 335 8.20 -2.55 -1.19
CA PRO A 335 7.67 -3.05 -2.45
C PRO A 335 7.38 -4.55 -2.44
N HIS A 336 7.99 -5.31 -1.52
CA HIS A 336 7.82 -6.75 -1.35
C HIS A 336 6.46 -7.15 -0.75
N LEU A 337 5.69 -6.19 -0.24
CA LEU A 337 4.36 -6.42 0.33
C LEU A 337 3.30 -6.51 -0.77
N TYR A 338 2.24 -7.29 -0.54
CA TYR A 338 1.25 -7.54 -1.58
C TYR A 338 0.59 -6.23 -2.02
N TYR A 339 0.37 -6.06 -3.32
CA TYR A 339 -0.27 -4.84 -3.82
C TYR A 339 -1.71 -4.79 -3.31
N GLY A 340 -2.10 -3.69 -2.66
CA GLY A 340 -3.39 -3.57 -1.98
C GLY A 340 -3.37 -4.06 -0.53
N SER A 341 -2.17 -4.30 0.04
CA SER A 341 -2.00 -4.58 1.47
C SER A 341 -2.39 -3.38 2.32
N THR A 342 -2.67 -3.63 3.58
CA THR A 342 -3.02 -2.60 4.57
C THR A 342 -1.90 -1.62 4.90
N ARG A 343 -0.70 -1.88 4.39
CA ARG A 343 0.47 -0.99 4.48
C ARG A 343 0.74 -0.18 3.22
N ASN A 344 0.13 -0.52 2.09
CA ASN A 344 0.33 0.20 0.83
C ASN A 344 -0.97 0.66 0.12
N ARG A 345 -2.16 0.12 0.45
CA ARG A 345 -3.44 0.40 -0.25
C ARG A 345 -3.89 1.87 -0.30
N TYR A 346 -3.45 2.69 0.65
CA TYR A 346 -3.75 4.13 0.65
C TYR A 346 -2.78 4.92 -0.27
N CYS A 347 -1.70 4.27 -0.70
CA CYS A 347 -0.46 4.91 -1.15
C CYS A 347 0.24 4.14 -2.31
N ASN A 348 -0.52 3.35 -3.08
CA ASN A 348 -0.03 2.42 -4.11
C ASN A 348 -0.48 2.77 -5.53
N TRP A 349 -0.98 4.00 -5.77
CA TRP A 349 -1.53 4.43 -7.06
C TRP A 349 -0.54 4.43 -8.24
N GLN A 350 0.76 4.21 -8.01
CA GLN A 350 1.78 4.18 -9.06
C GLN A 350 1.50 3.12 -10.14
N PHE A 351 0.82 2.02 -9.81
CA PHE A 351 0.36 1.05 -10.82
C PHE A 351 -0.73 1.63 -11.73
N PHE A 352 -1.57 2.56 -11.26
CA PHE A 352 -2.57 3.22 -12.10
C PHE A 352 -1.95 4.28 -13.01
N GLU A 353 -0.85 4.91 -12.61
CA GLU A 353 -0.04 5.72 -13.53
C GLU A 353 0.50 4.84 -14.66
N PHE A 354 1.18 3.74 -14.34
CA PHE A 354 1.70 2.85 -15.37
C PHE A 354 0.60 2.24 -16.25
N LEU A 355 -0.54 1.82 -15.67
CA LEU A 355 -1.72 1.38 -16.41
C LEU A 355 -2.28 2.48 -17.33
N LYS A 356 -2.32 3.74 -16.88
CA LYS A 356 -2.72 4.91 -17.68
C LYS A 356 -1.74 5.17 -18.82
N ASP A 357 -0.44 5.14 -18.56
CA ASP A 357 0.62 5.41 -19.54
C ASP A 357 0.66 4.34 -20.64
N LYS A 358 0.29 3.10 -20.29
CA LYS A 358 0.24 1.93 -21.19
C LYS A 358 -1.12 1.77 -21.91
N HIS A 359 -2.24 2.06 -21.24
CA HIS A 359 -3.61 1.71 -21.66
C HIS A 359 -4.64 2.86 -21.50
N CYS A 360 -4.18 4.11 -21.37
CA CYS A 360 -4.97 5.33 -21.19
C CYS A 360 -5.73 5.42 -19.85
N TYR A 361 -6.21 6.63 -19.53
CA TYR A 361 -7.13 6.89 -18.41
C TYR A 361 -8.35 5.94 -18.41
N GLU A 362 -8.82 5.55 -19.61
CA GLU A 362 -9.95 4.65 -19.78
C GLU A 362 -9.78 3.30 -19.04
N ALA A 363 -8.60 2.67 -19.08
CA ALA A 363 -8.39 1.39 -18.41
C ALA A 363 -8.57 1.49 -16.88
N VAL A 364 -8.20 2.63 -16.26
CA VAL A 364 -8.44 2.89 -14.83
C VAL A 364 -9.92 3.20 -14.58
N ASN A 365 -10.56 4.00 -15.44
CA ASN A 365 -11.98 4.36 -15.33
C ASN A 365 -12.90 3.13 -15.46
N GLU A 366 -12.57 2.18 -16.33
CA GLU A 366 -13.36 0.97 -16.57
C GLU A 366 -13.36 0.01 -15.38
N MET A 367 -12.30 -0.04 -14.56
CA MET A 367 -12.31 -0.77 -13.29
C MET A 367 -13.57 -0.41 -12.48
N TRP A 368 -13.91 0.88 -12.42
CA TRP A 368 -15.09 1.39 -11.74
C TRP A 368 -16.38 1.27 -12.57
N THR A 369 -16.31 1.59 -13.85
CA THR A 369 -17.50 1.89 -14.68
C THR A 369 -18.00 0.75 -15.57
N TYR A 370 -17.18 -0.28 -15.83
CA TYR A 370 -17.59 -1.49 -16.56
C TYR A 370 -18.70 -2.25 -15.80
N ASP A 371 -19.70 -2.79 -16.50
CA ASP A 371 -20.76 -3.61 -15.89
C ASP A 371 -20.36 -5.09 -15.87
N ALA A 372 -19.72 -5.51 -14.78
CA ALA A 372 -19.27 -6.89 -14.64
C ALA A 372 -20.39 -7.80 -14.08
N PRO A 373 -20.39 -9.10 -14.41
CA PRO A 373 -21.27 -10.07 -13.77
C PRO A 373 -21.06 -10.13 -12.25
N ALA A 374 -22.14 -10.39 -11.49
CA ALA A 374 -22.03 -10.62 -10.05
C ALA A 374 -21.14 -11.84 -9.74
N GLY A 375 -20.30 -11.72 -8.70
CA GLY A 375 -19.20 -12.64 -8.41
C GLY A 375 -17.88 -12.26 -9.09
N GLN A 376 -17.89 -11.31 -10.03
CA GLN A 376 -16.71 -10.81 -10.75
C GLN A 376 -16.50 -9.30 -10.58
N ARG A 377 -17.13 -8.66 -9.60
CA ARG A 377 -17.03 -7.22 -9.30
C ARG A 377 -15.94 -6.95 -8.26
N ASP A 378 -14.74 -7.41 -8.58
CA ASP A 378 -13.49 -7.12 -7.89
C ASP A 378 -12.59 -6.27 -8.80
N PRO A 379 -11.72 -5.39 -8.29
CA PRO A 379 -10.99 -4.45 -9.13
C PRO A 379 -10.18 -5.09 -10.25
N TRP A 380 -9.52 -6.21 -9.98
CA TRP A 380 -8.75 -6.91 -10.99
C TRP A 380 -9.63 -7.73 -11.93
N GLN A 381 -10.69 -8.36 -11.42
CA GLN A 381 -11.64 -9.05 -12.28
C GLN A 381 -12.31 -8.08 -13.28
N LYS A 382 -12.60 -6.84 -12.86
CA LYS A 382 -13.15 -5.80 -13.74
C LYS A 382 -12.13 -5.27 -14.75
N LEU A 383 -10.87 -5.08 -14.35
CA LEU A 383 -9.80 -4.72 -15.30
C LEU A 383 -9.59 -5.80 -16.37
N LEU A 384 -9.51 -7.07 -15.95
CA LEU A 384 -9.41 -8.23 -16.85
C LEU A 384 -10.58 -8.27 -17.84
N LEU A 385 -11.81 -8.11 -17.35
CA LEU A 385 -13.02 -8.13 -18.19
C LEU A 385 -13.14 -6.95 -19.16
N SER A 386 -12.62 -5.76 -18.82
CA SER A 386 -12.70 -4.58 -19.69
C SER A 386 -11.62 -4.61 -20.78
N GLN A 387 -10.38 -4.96 -20.41
CA GLN A 387 -9.27 -5.08 -21.35
C GLN A 387 -9.29 -6.39 -22.17
N GLY A 388 -10.14 -7.35 -21.78
CA GLY A 388 -10.22 -8.68 -22.42
C GLY A 388 -9.04 -9.60 -22.06
N TRP A 389 -8.40 -9.36 -20.91
CA TRP A 389 -7.17 -10.05 -20.49
C TRP A 389 -7.41 -11.33 -19.69
N ASP A 390 -6.40 -12.19 -19.68
CA ASP A 390 -6.23 -13.24 -18.68
C ASP A 390 -5.29 -12.83 -17.52
N ILE A 391 -5.13 -13.73 -16.54
CA ILE A 391 -4.29 -13.49 -15.36
C ILE A 391 -2.81 -13.35 -15.71
N GLU A 392 -2.32 -13.99 -16.77
CA GLU A 392 -0.92 -13.92 -17.18
C GLU A 392 -0.60 -12.57 -17.83
N GLN A 393 -1.53 -12.00 -18.61
CA GLN A 393 -1.40 -10.65 -19.17
C GLN A 393 -1.42 -9.56 -18.08
N LEU A 394 -2.24 -9.72 -17.02
CA LEU A 394 -2.17 -8.84 -15.85
C LEU A 394 -0.85 -9.01 -15.08
N ASN A 395 -0.37 -10.25 -14.96
CA ASN A 395 0.92 -10.55 -14.33
C ASN A 395 2.09 -9.96 -15.14
N ASP A 396 2.04 -9.97 -16.48
CA ASP A 396 3.01 -9.31 -17.35
C ASP A 396 3.06 -7.80 -17.09
N LEU A 397 1.90 -7.15 -16.96
CA LEU A 397 1.84 -5.70 -16.66
C LEU A 397 2.43 -5.38 -15.28
N PHE A 398 2.19 -6.22 -14.27
CA PHE A 398 2.88 -6.11 -12.97
C PHE A 398 4.40 -6.35 -13.08
N GLY A 399 4.83 -7.22 -13.99
CA GLY A 399 6.24 -7.48 -14.30
C GLY A 399 6.95 -6.27 -14.93
N GLU A 400 6.40 -5.72 -16.02
CA GLU A 400 6.91 -4.50 -16.65
C GLU A 400 6.90 -3.33 -15.64
N TRP A 401 5.79 -3.11 -14.94
CA TRP A 401 5.65 -2.05 -13.94
C TRP A 401 6.77 -2.06 -12.89
N ALA A 402 7.06 -3.23 -12.30
CA ALA A 402 8.12 -3.36 -11.30
C ALA A 402 9.52 -3.07 -11.87
N MET A 403 9.76 -3.34 -13.16
CA MET A 403 11.00 -2.99 -13.85
C MET A 403 11.10 -1.47 -14.09
N HIS A 404 10.01 -0.81 -14.50
CA HIS A 404 9.95 0.64 -14.65
C HIS A 404 10.11 1.40 -13.32
N ASN A 405 9.73 0.80 -12.17
CA ASN A 405 9.91 1.40 -10.84
C ASN A 405 11.39 1.54 -10.40
N VAL A 406 12.36 1.06 -11.18
CA VAL A 406 13.80 1.29 -10.94
C VAL A 406 14.19 2.73 -11.28
N THR A 407 13.63 3.29 -12.35
CA THR A 407 13.93 4.64 -12.89
C THR A 407 12.74 5.61 -12.85
N TRP A 408 11.53 5.09 -12.61
CA TRP A 408 10.26 5.82 -12.62
C TRP A 408 9.96 6.52 -13.96
N ASP A 409 10.39 5.98 -15.09
CA ASP A 409 10.33 6.58 -16.45
C ASP A 409 8.91 6.65 -17.07
N TYR A 410 7.91 6.84 -16.22
CA TYR A 410 6.49 7.04 -16.51
C TYR A 410 6.26 8.32 -17.35
N ARG A 411 5.24 8.29 -18.21
CA ARG A 411 4.94 9.32 -19.21
C ARG A 411 3.44 9.46 -19.42
N ASP A 412 2.89 10.64 -19.10
CA ASP A 412 1.47 10.91 -19.34
C ASP A 412 1.09 10.60 -20.81
N PRO A 413 0.00 9.86 -21.09
CA PRO A 413 -0.34 9.50 -22.46
C PRO A 413 -0.84 10.72 -23.27
N PRO A 414 -0.88 10.64 -24.61
CA PRO A 414 -1.53 11.67 -25.42
C PRO A 414 -3.01 11.84 -25.01
N PRO A 415 -3.58 13.06 -24.95
CA PRO A 415 -3.01 14.31 -25.46
C PRO A 415 -2.18 15.14 -24.46
N THR A 416 -2.03 14.73 -23.19
CA THR A 416 -1.46 15.59 -22.13
C THR A 416 0.07 15.77 -22.17
N GLY A 417 0.76 15.09 -23.08
CA GLY A 417 2.16 15.39 -23.41
C GLY A 417 2.32 16.79 -24.03
N SER A 418 3.10 17.66 -23.38
CA SER A 418 3.12 19.11 -23.59
C SER A 418 3.63 19.63 -24.95
N ASP A 419 3.96 18.75 -25.89
CA ASP A 419 4.38 19.07 -27.26
C ASP A 419 3.69 18.20 -28.35
N GLY A 420 2.80 17.28 -27.94
CA GLY A 420 2.17 16.32 -28.84
C GLY A 420 3.02 15.10 -29.23
N SER A 421 4.17 14.85 -28.57
CA SER A 421 5.06 13.71 -28.87
C SER A 421 4.84 12.46 -28.01
N GLY A 422 4.30 12.61 -26.78
CA GLY A 422 4.02 11.49 -25.87
C GLY A 422 4.57 11.68 -24.46
N GLY A 423 3.91 12.57 -23.70
CA GLY A 423 4.06 12.72 -22.25
C GLY A 423 5.02 13.78 -21.75
N ARG A 424 4.70 14.30 -20.55
CA ARG A 424 5.67 14.88 -19.62
C ARG A 424 6.40 13.71 -18.94
N ASP A 425 7.72 13.79 -18.79
CA ASP A 425 8.45 12.88 -17.89
C ASP A 425 8.02 13.18 -16.44
N GLN A 426 7.23 12.28 -15.88
CA GLN A 426 6.79 12.36 -14.48
C GLN A 426 7.78 11.66 -13.55
N GLY A 427 8.69 10.87 -14.11
CA GLY A 427 9.84 10.30 -13.42
C GLY A 427 10.72 11.35 -12.75
N ASP A 428 10.86 12.55 -13.31
CA ASP A 428 11.60 13.61 -12.61
C ASP A 428 10.93 14.03 -11.28
N VAL A 429 9.60 14.03 -11.21
CA VAL A 429 8.84 14.27 -9.97
C VAL A 429 9.05 13.12 -8.99
N TYR A 430 8.95 11.89 -9.48
CA TYR A 430 9.08 10.66 -8.68
C TYR A 430 10.51 10.45 -8.15
N ARG A 431 11.54 10.55 -9.01
CA ARG A 431 12.97 10.51 -8.66
C ARG A 431 13.32 11.60 -7.64
N THR A 432 12.81 12.82 -7.82
CA THR A 432 13.03 13.94 -6.87
C THR A 432 12.38 13.67 -5.51
N SER A 433 11.14 13.20 -5.50
CA SER A 433 10.34 13.01 -4.27
C SER A 433 10.76 11.78 -3.48
N TYR A 434 10.84 10.64 -4.16
CA TYR A 434 11.24 9.37 -3.55
C TYR A 434 12.75 9.32 -3.26
N GLY A 435 13.59 10.04 -4.02
CA GLY A 435 15.04 9.87 -4.00
C GLY A 435 15.48 8.52 -4.57
N SER A 436 16.79 8.35 -4.77
CA SER A 436 17.37 7.11 -5.32
C SER A 436 16.90 5.85 -4.59
N ILE A 437 16.70 4.77 -5.36
CA ILE A 437 16.43 3.43 -4.82
C ILE A 437 17.61 2.92 -3.97
N GLU A 438 18.82 3.46 -4.20
CA GLU A 438 20.07 3.07 -3.53
C GLU A 438 20.30 3.79 -2.18
N ASP A 439 19.39 4.67 -1.74
CA ASP A 439 19.44 5.34 -0.41
C ASP A 439 19.15 4.35 0.74
N THR A 440 20.12 3.49 0.99
CA THR A 440 20.12 2.50 2.08
C THR A 440 20.77 3.04 3.37
N GLN A 441 21.20 4.31 3.38
CA GLN A 441 21.97 4.91 4.48
C GLN A 441 21.32 6.16 5.12
N GLY A 442 20.57 6.97 4.37
CA GLY A 442 19.99 8.24 4.81
C GLY A 442 18.71 8.08 5.63
N ARG A 443 17.55 8.09 4.97
CA ARG A 443 16.23 7.94 5.63
C ARG A 443 16.01 6.48 6.03
N THR A 444 15.59 6.24 7.27
CA THR A 444 15.45 4.86 7.78
C THR A 444 14.34 4.08 7.08
N ASP A 445 13.21 4.73 6.79
CA ASP A 445 12.09 4.14 6.05
C ASP A 445 12.47 3.63 4.64
N ARG A 446 13.52 4.18 4.02
CA ARG A 446 13.97 3.82 2.67
C ARG A 446 14.81 2.54 2.60
N ARG A 447 15.21 1.98 3.74
CA ARG A 447 16.21 0.90 3.81
C ARG A 447 15.77 -0.45 3.24
N LEU A 448 14.47 -0.66 2.97
CA LEU A 448 13.93 -1.93 2.43
C LEU A 448 13.64 -1.89 0.92
N ARG A 449 14.05 -0.82 0.21
CA ARG A 449 13.88 -0.64 -1.24
C ARG A 449 14.66 -1.65 -2.10
N LEU A 450 15.90 -1.92 -1.72
CA LEU A 450 16.78 -2.89 -2.40
C LEU A 450 16.89 -4.16 -1.58
N THR A 451 16.37 -5.25 -2.12
CA THR A 451 16.53 -6.60 -1.57
C THR A 451 17.99 -7.00 -1.65
N ARG A 452 18.57 -7.37 -0.50
CA ARG A 452 19.86 -8.05 -0.43
C ARG A 452 19.59 -9.55 -0.33
N LEU A 453 20.27 -10.36 -1.13
CA LEU A 453 20.11 -11.81 -1.10
C LEU A 453 20.97 -12.43 0.02
N GLU A 454 20.66 -13.66 0.37
CA GLU A 454 21.45 -14.52 1.27
C GLU A 454 22.21 -15.55 0.43
N SER A 455 23.39 -16.00 0.89
CA SER A 455 24.10 -17.14 0.31
C SER A 455 23.31 -18.43 0.53
N LEU A 456 23.11 -19.24 -0.51
CA LEU A 456 22.43 -20.53 -0.38
C LEU A 456 23.27 -21.59 0.36
N ASP A 457 24.59 -21.48 0.25
CA ASP A 457 25.56 -22.40 0.83
C ASP A 457 26.84 -21.66 1.27
N ASP A 458 27.63 -22.26 2.15
CA ASP A 458 28.90 -21.69 2.63
C ASP A 458 29.93 -21.50 1.49
N ASP A 459 29.81 -22.29 0.42
CA ASP A 459 30.68 -22.30 -0.77
C ASP A 459 30.21 -21.30 -1.85
N TRP A 460 29.39 -20.30 -1.51
CA TRP A 460 28.76 -19.32 -2.43
C TRP A 460 29.75 -18.56 -3.34
N THR A 461 31.04 -18.50 -2.97
CA THR A 461 32.10 -17.93 -3.81
C THR A 461 32.37 -18.77 -5.07
N GLU A 462 32.27 -20.09 -4.96
CA GLU A 462 32.43 -21.05 -6.04
C GLU A 462 31.09 -21.40 -6.70
N THR A 463 30.03 -21.58 -5.91
CA THR A 463 28.71 -22.00 -6.44
C THR A 463 27.93 -20.86 -7.09
N ARG A 464 28.18 -19.61 -6.66
CA ARG A 464 27.43 -18.39 -7.05
C ARG A 464 25.92 -18.50 -6.81
N ARG A 465 25.48 -19.31 -5.84
CA ARG A 465 24.06 -19.54 -5.52
C ARG A 465 23.59 -18.67 -4.37
N PHE A 466 22.48 -17.98 -4.59
CA PHE A 466 21.87 -17.04 -3.66
C PHE A 466 20.36 -17.26 -3.56
N VAL A 467 19.77 -16.78 -2.48
CA VAL A 467 18.35 -16.98 -2.16
C VAL A 467 17.72 -15.71 -1.61
N SER A 468 16.43 -15.51 -1.91
CA SER A 468 15.64 -14.42 -1.34
C SER A 468 15.42 -14.66 0.16
N PRO A 469 15.68 -13.68 1.05
CA PRO A 469 15.43 -13.86 2.48
C PRO A 469 13.95 -14.19 2.74
N TYR A 470 13.66 -15.16 3.61
CA TYR A 470 12.29 -15.66 3.84
C TYR A 470 11.25 -14.55 4.07
N HIS A 471 11.63 -13.52 4.83
CA HIS A 471 10.80 -12.37 5.19
C HIS A 471 10.80 -11.22 4.15
N TRP A 472 11.70 -11.24 3.16
CA TRP A 472 11.78 -10.26 2.07
C TRP A 472 11.23 -10.79 0.74
N ALA A 473 11.13 -12.11 0.60
CA ALA A 473 10.52 -12.78 -0.54
C ALA A 473 9.14 -12.17 -0.87
N PRO A 474 8.87 -11.82 -2.14
CA PRO A 474 7.71 -11.00 -2.50
C PRO A 474 6.40 -11.71 -2.18
N GLN A 475 5.45 -10.99 -1.61
CA GLN A 475 4.05 -11.40 -1.53
C GLN A 475 3.36 -11.08 -2.87
N ARG A 476 2.25 -11.74 -3.21
CA ARG A 476 1.46 -11.54 -4.45
C ARG A 476 1.41 -10.07 -4.95
N TRP A 477 1.86 -9.83 -6.17
CA TRP A 477 1.96 -8.53 -6.86
C TRP A 477 2.83 -7.47 -6.16
N GLY A 478 3.49 -7.83 -5.06
CA GLY A 478 4.69 -7.18 -4.57
C GLY A 478 5.94 -7.70 -5.30
N TYR A 479 7.04 -6.97 -5.18
CA TYR A 479 8.27 -7.23 -5.92
C TYR A 479 9.54 -7.01 -5.08
N ASN A 480 10.65 -7.54 -5.57
CA ASN A 480 12.00 -7.32 -5.09
C ASN A 480 12.80 -6.60 -6.18
N VAL A 481 13.69 -5.70 -5.78
CA VAL A 481 14.74 -5.15 -6.65
C VAL A 481 16.08 -5.50 -6.02
N VAL A 482 16.81 -6.41 -6.66
CA VAL A 482 18.14 -6.83 -6.24
C VAL A 482 19.16 -6.07 -7.09
N ARG A 483 19.95 -5.20 -6.47
CA ARG A 483 21.09 -4.59 -7.15
C ARG A 483 22.13 -5.67 -7.47
N LEU A 484 22.63 -5.66 -8.71
CA LEU A 484 23.73 -6.50 -9.15
C LEU A 484 25.01 -5.65 -9.36
N HIS A 485 26.15 -6.30 -9.16
CA HIS A 485 27.49 -5.75 -9.36
C HIS A 485 28.20 -6.62 -10.41
N PRO A 486 28.16 -6.24 -11.69
CA PRO A 486 28.96 -6.89 -12.72
C PRO A 486 30.45 -6.86 -12.36
N GLU A 487 31.16 -7.95 -12.66
CA GLU A 487 32.60 -8.09 -12.39
C GLU A 487 33.44 -7.23 -13.35
N GLU A 488 34.68 -6.88 -12.95
CA GLU A 488 35.54 -6.01 -13.77
C GLU A 488 35.84 -6.65 -15.13
N GLY A 489 35.38 -6.01 -16.21
CA GLY A 489 35.52 -6.52 -17.58
C GLY A 489 34.48 -7.54 -18.01
N ALA A 490 33.41 -7.77 -17.23
CA ALA A 490 32.26 -8.55 -17.69
C ALA A 490 31.59 -7.88 -18.90
N GLU A 491 31.35 -8.65 -19.97
CA GLU A 491 30.59 -8.22 -21.16
C GLU A 491 29.11 -8.62 -21.09
N SER A 492 28.80 -9.62 -20.26
CA SER A 492 27.44 -10.12 -20.02
C SER A 492 27.30 -10.69 -18.61
N VAL A 493 26.09 -10.62 -18.05
CA VAL A 493 25.69 -11.26 -16.79
C VAL A 493 24.65 -12.33 -17.10
N THR A 494 24.77 -13.52 -16.49
CA THR A 494 23.75 -14.58 -16.61
C THR A 494 23.04 -14.77 -15.27
N VAL A 495 21.71 -14.87 -15.31
CA VAL A 495 20.85 -15.18 -14.17
C VAL A 495 20.10 -16.47 -14.46
N SER A 496 20.43 -17.56 -13.76
CA SER A 496 19.65 -18.80 -13.76
C SER A 496 18.67 -18.73 -12.57
N PHE A 497 17.37 -18.60 -12.82
CA PHE A 497 16.34 -18.34 -11.82
C PHE A 497 15.58 -19.60 -11.42
N ARG A 498 15.21 -19.71 -10.14
CA ARG A 498 14.39 -20.81 -9.60
C ARG A 498 13.48 -20.41 -8.44
N GLY A 499 12.19 -20.28 -8.68
CA GLY A 499 11.16 -20.03 -7.66
C GLY A 499 10.86 -21.26 -6.79
N VAL A 500 10.66 -21.05 -5.49
CA VAL A 500 10.25 -22.07 -4.52
C VAL A 500 8.74 -22.28 -4.64
N THR A 501 8.33 -23.28 -5.41
CA THR A 501 6.91 -23.61 -5.62
C THR A 501 6.29 -24.23 -4.37
N GLN A 502 5.12 -23.73 -3.98
CA GLN A 502 4.40 -24.20 -2.78
C GLN A 502 2.92 -24.42 -3.07
N ALA A 503 2.33 -25.40 -2.36
CA ALA A 503 0.89 -25.66 -2.41
C ALA A 503 0.10 -24.46 -1.87
N GLY A 504 -1.14 -24.28 -2.35
CA GLY A 504 -2.01 -23.15 -1.97
C GLY A 504 -1.69 -21.85 -2.71
N ALA A 505 -0.43 -21.44 -2.79
CA ALA A 505 -0.03 -20.14 -3.33
C ALA A 505 -0.37 -19.90 -4.81
N ARG A 506 -0.42 -20.96 -5.64
CA ARG A 506 -0.41 -20.86 -7.12
C ARG A 506 0.86 -20.17 -7.64
N SER A 507 2.00 -20.62 -7.10
CA SER A 507 3.33 -20.10 -7.36
C SER A 507 3.63 -19.81 -8.84
N GLY A 508 3.84 -18.53 -9.15
CA GLY A 508 4.38 -18.03 -10.39
C GLY A 508 5.17 -16.74 -10.12
N TRP A 509 6.03 -16.37 -11.07
CA TRP A 509 6.86 -15.19 -11.00
C TRP A 509 6.92 -14.49 -12.36
N ARG A 510 7.18 -13.18 -12.31
CA ARG A 510 7.76 -12.41 -13.41
C ARG A 510 9.10 -11.85 -12.98
N TRP A 511 10.08 -11.87 -13.85
CA TRP A 511 11.42 -11.36 -13.53
C TRP A 511 12.15 -10.86 -14.77
N GLY A 512 13.14 -10.01 -14.56
CA GLY A 512 13.91 -9.42 -15.65
C GLY A 512 15.06 -8.56 -15.14
N LEU A 513 15.92 -8.14 -16.07
CA LEU A 513 17.07 -7.30 -15.81
C LEU A 513 16.82 -5.88 -16.31
N VAL A 514 17.20 -4.90 -15.50
CA VAL A 514 17.16 -3.48 -15.82
C VAL A 514 18.58 -2.94 -15.71
N ALA A 515 19.15 -2.47 -16.83
CA ALA A 515 20.37 -1.68 -16.81
C ALA A 515 20.04 -0.19 -16.94
N THR A 516 20.70 0.66 -16.16
CA THR A 516 20.47 2.11 -16.13
C THR A 516 21.79 2.88 -16.19
N ASN A 517 21.72 4.19 -16.45
CA ASN A 517 22.81 5.08 -16.10
C ASN A 517 22.92 5.26 -14.57
N PRO A 518 24.06 5.76 -14.04
CA PRO A 518 24.24 5.99 -12.59
C PRO A 518 23.22 6.96 -11.97
N GLU A 519 22.67 7.89 -12.76
CA GLU A 519 21.68 8.88 -12.32
C GLU A 519 20.24 8.33 -12.27
N LEU A 520 20.01 7.09 -12.73
CA LEU A 520 18.69 6.42 -12.79
C LEU A 520 17.63 7.14 -13.65
N THR A 521 18.06 7.82 -14.72
CA THR A 521 17.19 8.59 -15.65
C THR A 521 16.99 7.91 -17.00
N GLU A 522 17.92 7.04 -17.41
CA GLU A 522 17.81 6.19 -18.59
C GLU A 522 17.82 4.72 -18.17
N ALA A 523 17.01 3.89 -18.82
CA ALA A 523 16.97 2.45 -18.63
C ALA A 523 17.03 1.70 -19.96
N ARG A 524 17.49 0.44 -19.91
CA ARG A 524 17.23 -0.60 -20.91
C ARG A 524 16.83 -1.89 -20.19
N TYR A 525 15.81 -2.54 -20.74
CA TYR A 525 15.09 -3.66 -20.13
C TYR A 525 15.37 -4.97 -20.88
N SER A 526 15.57 -6.07 -20.18
CA SER A 526 15.54 -7.40 -20.81
C SER A 526 14.13 -7.75 -21.31
N PRO A 527 13.98 -8.77 -22.17
CA PRO A 527 12.71 -9.47 -22.30
C PRO A 527 12.22 -9.93 -20.92
N LEU A 528 10.95 -9.73 -20.61
CA LEU A 528 10.33 -10.15 -19.35
C LEU A 528 10.23 -11.67 -19.33
N GLN A 529 10.75 -12.28 -18.26
CA GLN A 529 10.73 -13.73 -18.05
C GLN A 529 9.53 -14.12 -17.18
N ALA A 530 8.98 -15.31 -17.42
CA ALA A 530 7.79 -15.83 -16.74
C ALA A 530 7.96 -17.28 -16.28
N GLY A 531 7.35 -17.62 -15.14
CA GLY A 531 7.32 -18.99 -14.61
C GLY A 531 8.28 -19.24 -13.45
N SER A 532 8.46 -20.52 -13.08
CA SER A 532 9.21 -20.92 -11.89
C SER A 532 10.68 -21.24 -12.12
N GLU A 533 11.12 -21.50 -13.35
CA GLU A 533 12.50 -21.83 -13.69
C GLU A 533 12.83 -21.20 -15.05
N GLY A 534 14.06 -20.71 -15.24
CA GLY A 534 14.51 -20.10 -16.50
C GLY A 534 15.92 -19.53 -16.42
N GLU A 535 16.45 -19.06 -17.54
CA GLU A 535 17.78 -18.44 -17.61
C GLU A 535 17.78 -17.24 -18.55
N LEU A 536 18.48 -16.17 -18.15
CA LEU A 536 18.60 -14.93 -18.91
C LEU A 536 20.07 -14.48 -18.93
N ARG A 537 20.66 -14.43 -20.12
CA ARG A 537 22.00 -13.88 -20.38
C ARG A 537 21.85 -12.48 -20.97
N PHE A 538 22.36 -11.45 -20.30
CA PHE A 538 22.12 -10.04 -20.64
C PHE A 538 23.43 -9.28 -20.77
N CYS A 539 23.60 -8.50 -21.83
CA CYS A 539 24.82 -7.73 -22.06
C CYS A 539 24.95 -6.61 -21.02
N VAL A 540 26.18 -6.24 -20.66
CA VAL A 540 26.46 -5.11 -19.76
C VAL A 540 27.52 -4.19 -20.35
N THR A 541 27.29 -2.87 -20.25
CA THR A 541 28.24 -1.84 -20.68
C THR A 541 29.01 -1.33 -19.46
N PRO A 542 30.34 -1.15 -19.55
CA PRO A 542 31.13 -0.58 -18.45
C PRO A 542 30.57 0.77 -17.97
N GLY A 543 30.25 0.85 -16.67
CA GLY A 543 29.68 2.04 -16.03
C GLY A 543 28.16 2.03 -15.86
N GLU A 544 27.44 1.05 -16.43
CA GLU A 544 26.01 0.89 -16.17
C GLU A 544 25.71 0.35 -14.77
N HIS A 545 24.52 0.67 -14.29
CA HIS A 545 23.90 0.20 -13.07
C HIS A 545 22.94 -0.96 -13.40
N LEU A 546 23.11 -2.15 -12.81
CA LEU A 546 22.30 -3.34 -13.15
C LEU A 546 21.44 -3.80 -11.97
N TYR A 547 20.17 -4.11 -12.23
CA TYR A 547 19.22 -4.62 -11.23
C TYR A 547 18.48 -5.85 -11.77
N LEU A 548 18.32 -6.87 -10.93
CA LEU A 548 17.35 -7.95 -11.12
C LEU A 548 16.06 -7.56 -10.40
N VAL A 549 14.94 -7.58 -11.13
CA VAL A 549 13.60 -7.37 -10.58
C VAL A 549 12.86 -8.70 -10.57
N VAL A 550 12.17 -9.02 -9.46
CA VAL A 550 11.38 -10.24 -9.30
C VAL A 550 10.03 -9.91 -8.65
N VAL A 551 8.94 -10.24 -9.33
CA VAL A 551 7.55 -10.03 -8.90
C VAL A 551 6.90 -11.37 -8.60
N ALA A 552 6.17 -11.47 -7.49
CA ALA A 552 5.33 -12.64 -7.20
C ALA A 552 4.02 -12.54 -7.99
N THR A 553 3.75 -13.47 -8.90
CA THR A 553 2.60 -13.39 -9.82
C THR A 553 1.84 -14.72 -9.83
N PRO A 554 0.71 -14.84 -9.10
CA PRO A 554 -0.02 -16.10 -9.01
C PRO A 554 -0.60 -16.52 -10.37
N THR A 555 -0.47 -17.81 -10.71
CA THR A 555 -0.91 -18.36 -12.01
C THR A 555 -2.41 -18.68 -12.09
N GLU A 556 -3.14 -18.50 -10.99
CA GLU A 556 -4.61 -18.43 -10.97
C GLU A 556 -5.00 -17.17 -10.20
N TYR A 557 -6.02 -16.44 -10.67
CA TYR A 557 -6.47 -15.22 -10.03
C TYR A 557 -6.77 -15.43 -8.52
N GLN A 558 -5.99 -14.78 -7.67
CA GLN A 558 -6.16 -14.78 -6.22
C GLN A 558 -6.79 -13.45 -5.77
N LYS A 559 -7.99 -13.50 -5.21
CA LYS A 559 -8.72 -12.31 -4.74
C LYS A 559 -8.09 -11.65 -3.51
N ILE A 560 -8.16 -10.32 -3.42
CA ILE A 560 -7.86 -9.55 -2.20
C ILE A 560 -9.20 -9.16 -1.56
N VAL A 561 -9.62 -9.90 -0.52
CA VAL A 561 -10.89 -9.64 0.18
C VAL A 561 -10.65 -8.72 1.37
N TRP A 562 -11.48 -7.69 1.51
CA TRP A 562 -11.63 -6.98 2.77
C TRP A 562 -12.75 -7.55 3.62
N SER A 563 -12.51 -7.74 4.92
CA SER A 563 -13.52 -8.18 5.89
C SER A 563 -13.42 -7.33 7.15
N ASN A 564 -14.32 -6.35 7.32
CA ASN A 564 -14.45 -5.59 8.57
C ASN A 564 -14.72 -6.57 9.75
N PRO A 565 -13.95 -6.56 10.86
CA PRO A 565 -12.94 -5.57 11.28
C PRO A 565 -11.47 -6.00 11.09
N SER A 566 -11.16 -7.01 10.28
CA SER A 566 -9.78 -7.47 10.07
C SER A 566 -8.99 -6.59 9.11
N ASP A 567 -7.66 -6.62 9.29
CA ASP A 567 -6.64 -5.98 8.47
C ASP A 567 -6.44 -6.71 7.11
N GLY A 568 -7.53 -7.08 6.44
CA GLY A 568 -7.52 -7.97 5.27
C GLY A 568 -7.16 -9.42 5.65
N THR A 569 -6.39 -10.08 4.79
CA THR A 569 -5.82 -11.42 5.07
C THR A 569 -4.78 -11.33 6.19
N PRO A 570 -4.90 -12.11 7.28
CA PRO A 570 -3.89 -12.17 8.34
C PRO A 570 -2.49 -12.50 7.80
N TYR A 571 -1.46 -11.77 8.23
CA TYR A 571 -0.08 -11.97 7.74
C TYR A 571 0.41 -13.43 7.71
N PRO A 572 0.18 -14.27 8.75
CA PRO A 572 0.62 -15.66 8.73
C PRO A 572 -0.07 -16.51 7.64
N ALA A 573 -1.22 -16.07 7.12
CA ALA A 573 -1.94 -16.68 6.00
C ALA A 573 -1.58 -16.06 4.64
N ILE A 574 -0.59 -15.16 4.56
CA ILE A 574 -0.08 -14.61 3.31
C ILE A 574 1.08 -15.47 2.81
N HIS A 575 0.92 -16.02 1.60
CA HIS A 575 2.03 -16.63 0.88
C HIS A 575 3.01 -15.55 0.38
N ARG A 576 4.24 -15.60 0.88
CA ARG A 576 5.44 -15.01 0.28
C ARG A 576 6.01 -16.01 -0.73
N TYR A 577 6.77 -15.55 -1.74
CA TYR A 577 7.17 -16.36 -2.90
C TYR A 577 8.71 -16.42 -3.02
N PRO A 578 9.41 -17.23 -2.20
CA PRO A 578 10.87 -17.29 -2.22
C PRO A 578 11.41 -17.75 -3.58
N TYR A 579 12.61 -17.31 -3.91
CA TYR A 579 13.32 -17.69 -5.13
C TYR A 579 14.82 -17.80 -4.87
N LEU A 580 15.47 -18.64 -5.67
CA LEU A 580 16.90 -18.83 -5.76
C LEU A 580 17.39 -18.23 -7.09
N VAL A 581 18.63 -17.77 -7.11
CA VAL A 581 19.36 -17.44 -8.34
C VAL A 581 20.75 -18.03 -8.30
N GLN A 582 21.24 -18.46 -9.47
CA GLN A 582 22.67 -18.63 -9.73
C GLN A 582 23.12 -17.50 -10.66
N LEU A 583 24.30 -16.92 -10.39
CA LEU A 583 24.79 -15.74 -11.08
C LEU A 583 26.17 -15.97 -11.73
N ASP A 584 26.31 -15.57 -12.99
CA ASP A 584 27.58 -15.56 -13.73
C ASP A 584 27.91 -14.13 -14.17
N GLY A 585 29.18 -13.73 -14.10
CA GLY A 585 29.65 -12.39 -14.42
C GLY A 585 29.24 -11.27 -13.44
N ALA A 586 28.57 -11.58 -12.32
CA ALA A 586 28.12 -10.61 -11.32
C ALA A 586 28.00 -11.16 -9.90
N TRP A 587 27.90 -10.24 -8.93
CA TRP A 587 27.53 -10.49 -7.53
C TRP A 587 26.24 -9.73 -7.15
N PRO A 588 25.37 -10.27 -6.27
CA PRO A 588 24.19 -9.57 -5.79
C PRO A 588 24.49 -8.72 -4.55
N ALA A 589 23.74 -7.64 -4.34
CA ALA A 589 23.88 -6.74 -3.20
C ALA A 589 23.90 -7.51 -1.86
N GLY A 590 24.95 -7.27 -1.08
CA GLY A 590 25.43 -8.14 0.00
C GLY A 590 26.82 -8.70 -0.24
N PHE A 591 27.17 -8.93 -1.51
CA PHE A 591 28.38 -9.58 -1.98
C PHE A 591 29.03 -8.78 -3.11
N ARG A 592 30.36 -8.79 -3.17
CA ARG A 592 31.14 -8.11 -4.20
C ARG A 592 32.54 -8.69 -4.31
N ASP A 593 33.04 -8.84 -5.53
CA ASP A 593 34.45 -9.16 -5.83
C ASP A 593 34.98 -10.41 -5.08
N GLY A 594 34.11 -11.42 -4.87
CA GLY A 594 34.43 -12.65 -4.12
C GLY A 594 34.35 -12.55 -2.59
N ALA A 595 33.88 -11.43 -2.05
CA ALA A 595 33.74 -11.17 -0.62
C ALA A 595 32.31 -10.75 -0.23
N LEU A 596 32.00 -10.81 1.07
CA LEU A 596 30.89 -10.03 1.64
C LEU A 596 31.23 -8.54 1.57
N GLU A 597 30.24 -7.69 1.29
CA GLU A 597 30.40 -6.23 1.32
C GLU A 597 31.04 -5.72 2.62
N GLU A 598 31.81 -4.64 2.51
CA GLU A 598 32.34 -3.92 3.68
C GLU A 598 31.21 -3.43 4.59
N CYS A 599 31.49 -3.34 5.89
CA CYS A 599 30.53 -2.79 6.84
C CYS A 599 30.38 -1.27 6.67
N PRO A 600 29.17 -0.70 6.86
CA PRO A 600 28.94 0.74 6.78
C PRO A 600 29.87 1.55 7.68
N ALA A 601 30.25 2.76 7.24
CA ALA A 601 31.19 3.61 7.95
C ALA A 601 30.84 3.79 9.44
N GLY A 602 31.82 3.53 10.32
CA GLY A 602 31.64 3.52 11.77
C GLY A 602 31.26 2.15 12.37
N THR A 603 31.16 1.10 11.54
CA THR A 603 30.92 -0.29 11.99
C THR A 603 31.96 -1.27 11.45
N GLU A 604 32.16 -2.37 12.17
CA GLU A 604 33.07 -3.46 11.84
C GLU A 604 32.37 -4.82 11.90
N ARG A 605 32.99 -5.87 11.34
CA ARG A 605 32.45 -7.23 11.34
C ARG A 605 32.51 -7.83 12.76
N HIS A 606 31.35 -8.05 13.37
CA HIS A 606 31.23 -8.49 14.75
C HIS A 606 31.63 -9.96 14.91
N ALA A 607 32.58 -10.25 15.80
CA ALA A 607 33.15 -11.59 15.98
C ALA A 607 32.11 -12.67 16.39
N HIS A 608 31.00 -12.26 17.00
CA HIS A 608 29.87 -13.15 17.32
C HIS A 608 28.73 -12.91 16.33
N GLY A 609 28.74 -13.68 15.24
CA GLY A 609 27.69 -13.72 14.19
C GLY A 609 28.07 -13.14 12.83
N GLY A 610 29.12 -12.32 12.73
CA GLY A 610 29.65 -11.82 11.46
C GLY A 610 28.95 -10.60 10.85
N GLY A 611 27.86 -10.09 11.46
CA GLY A 611 27.18 -8.87 11.03
C GLY A 611 27.96 -7.58 11.31
N CYS A 612 27.39 -6.43 10.98
CA CYS A 612 28.05 -5.14 11.12
C CYS A 612 27.61 -4.40 12.39
N ALA A 613 28.54 -4.03 13.28
CA ALA A 613 28.24 -3.31 14.52
C ALA A 613 29.33 -2.30 14.90
N PRO A 614 29.05 -1.28 15.74
CA PRO A 614 30.06 -0.31 16.14
C PRO A 614 31.18 -0.96 16.97
N PRO A 615 32.44 -0.52 16.82
CA PRO A 615 33.55 -1.03 17.63
C PRO A 615 33.28 -0.91 19.13
N GLY A 616 33.49 -2.00 19.87
CA GLY A 616 33.16 -2.09 21.30
C GLY A 616 31.73 -2.56 21.62
N THR A 617 30.94 -2.99 20.62
CA THR A 617 29.71 -3.77 20.85
C THR A 617 30.02 -4.97 21.75
N PRO A 618 29.20 -5.30 22.77
CA PRO A 618 29.54 -6.38 23.71
C PRO A 618 29.51 -7.75 23.04
N ALA A 619 30.56 -8.56 23.24
CA ALA A 619 30.68 -9.91 22.66
C ALA A 619 29.59 -10.91 23.12
N SER A 620 28.76 -10.55 24.11
CA SER A 620 27.57 -11.31 24.51
C SER A 620 26.37 -11.11 23.57
N VAL A 621 26.33 -9.99 22.84
CA VAL A 621 25.36 -9.73 21.77
C VAL A 621 25.71 -10.64 20.58
N TYR A 622 24.71 -11.17 19.89
CA TYR A 622 24.88 -11.84 18.59
C TYR A 622 24.42 -10.88 17.48
N VAL A 623 25.21 -10.77 16.41
CA VAL A 623 24.86 -9.96 15.22
C VAL A 623 25.11 -10.82 13.98
N GLY A 624 24.05 -11.38 13.40
CA GLY A 624 24.09 -12.29 12.24
C GLY A 624 24.62 -11.64 10.96
N PRO A 625 25.04 -12.42 9.94
CA PRO A 625 25.93 -11.96 8.87
C PRO A 625 25.40 -10.80 8.01
N TYR A 626 24.07 -10.67 7.87
CA TYR A 626 23.42 -9.61 7.11
C TYR A 626 22.87 -8.47 7.98
N ALA A 627 22.79 -8.68 9.30
CA ALA A 627 22.25 -7.78 10.29
C ALA A 627 23.20 -6.61 10.62
N LYS A 628 22.62 -5.49 11.08
CA LYS A 628 23.33 -4.22 11.25
C LYS A 628 22.95 -3.52 12.57
N ILE A 629 23.94 -3.00 13.28
CA ILE A 629 23.77 -2.02 14.35
C ILE A 629 24.41 -0.73 13.86
N LEU A 630 23.61 0.29 13.59
CA LEU A 630 24.07 1.60 13.10
C LEU A 630 23.87 2.73 14.14
N GLY A 631 23.13 2.43 15.22
CA GLY A 631 22.88 3.35 16.32
C GLY A 631 22.10 2.69 17.46
N GLY A 632 21.56 3.50 18.36
CA GLY A 632 20.93 3.03 19.60
C GLY A 632 21.95 2.49 20.62
N THR A 633 21.45 1.72 21.57
CA THR A 633 22.25 1.04 22.60
C THR A 633 21.91 -0.45 22.58
N VAL A 634 22.86 -1.32 22.23
CA VAL A 634 22.65 -2.78 22.17
C VAL A 634 23.52 -3.47 23.22
N THR A 635 22.88 -4.24 24.11
CA THR A 635 23.47 -4.79 25.34
C THR A 635 22.83 -6.12 25.73
N GLY A 636 23.37 -6.79 26.75
CA GLY A 636 22.84 -8.06 27.26
C GLY A 636 23.22 -9.24 26.37
N ASP A 637 22.29 -10.18 26.24
CA ASP A 637 22.33 -11.39 25.40
C ASP A 637 21.52 -11.23 24.10
N ALA A 638 21.22 -9.99 23.71
CA ALA A 638 20.41 -9.66 22.55
C ALA A 638 20.95 -10.30 21.26
N ARG A 639 20.03 -10.80 20.42
CA ARG A 639 20.34 -11.43 19.14
C ARG A 639 19.74 -10.59 18.02
N ILE A 640 20.60 -9.97 17.21
CA ILE A 640 20.21 -9.26 15.99
C ILE A 640 20.51 -10.21 14.82
N GLU A 641 19.50 -10.57 14.04
CA GLU A 641 19.53 -11.66 13.08
C GLU A 641 18.88 -11.25 11.75
N ASP A 642 18.90 -12.17 10.78
CA ASP A 642 18.40 -11.95 9.42
C ASP A 642 18.94 -10.62 8.85
N HIS A 643 18.08 -9.73 8.35
CA HIS A 643 18.45 -8.40 7.83
C HIS A 643 18.09 -7.25 8.80
N ALA A 644 17.83 -7.56 10.08
CA ALA A 644 17.44 -6.56 11.07
C ALA A 644 18.49 -5.46 11.24
N THR A 645 18.02 -4.21 11.38
CA THR A 645 18.86 -3.02 11.48
C THR A 645 18.46 -2.16 12.69
N ILE A 646 19.39 -1.98 13.64
CA ILE A 646 19.19 -1.13 14.81
C ILE A 646 19.65 0.30 14.51
N ILE A 647 18.73 1.26 14.61
CA ILE A 647 18.97 2.69 14.36
C ILE A 647 18.87 3.50 15.65
N GLN A 648 17.80 3.33 16.43
CA GLN A 648 17.59 4.09 17.66
C GLN A 648 16.69 3.36 18.67
N GLY A 649 17.03 3.54 19.95
CA GLY A 649 16.37 2.86 21.07
C GLY A 649 17.35 2.01 21.86
N THR A 650 16.83 1.24 22.79
CA THR A 650 17.57 0.41 23.74
C THR A 650 17.22 -1.06 23.50
N VAL A 651 18.18 -1.85 23.05
CA VAL A 651 18.08 -3.30 22.94
C VAL A 651 18.89 -3.91 24.08
N SER A 652 18.22 -4.66 24.96
CA SER A 652 18.80 -5.16 26.22
C SER A 652 18.68 -6.68 26.40
N GLY A 653 18.10 -7.35 25.41
CA GLY A 653 17.81 -8.79 25.33
C GLY A 653 16.88 -9.05 24.16
N GLY A 654 16.47 -10.31 23.99
CA GLY A 654 15.50 -10.73 22.96
C GLY A 654 16.12 -11.02 21.60
N ARG A 655 15.25 -11.34 20.62
CA ARG A 655 15.61 -11.73 19.25
C ARG A 655 14.97 -10.77 18.26
N ILE A 656 15.78 -10.03 17.50
CA ILE A 656 15.32 -9.08 16.48
C ILE A 656 15.79 -9.61 15.13
N GLY A 657 14.86 -9.95 14.24
CA GLY A 657 15.11 -10.56 12.93
C GLY A 657 14.20 -10.01 11.83
N ALA A 658 13.93 -10.81 10.81
CA ALA A 658 13.28 -10.42 9.57
C ALA A 658 13.93 -9.17 8.96
N LEU A 659 13.13 -8.14 8.68
CA LEU A 659 13.57 -6.84 8.13
C LEU A 659 13.52 -5.74 9.19
N SER A 660 13.50 -6.10 10.48
CA SER A 660 13.13 -5.18 11.56
C SER A 660 14.04 -3.95 11.63
N LEU A 661 13.48 -2.79 11.34
CA LEU A 661 14.11 -1.48 11.51
C LEU A 661 13.72 -0.93 12.90
N ILE A 662 14.65 -0.97 13.85
CA ILE A 662 14.41 -0.55 15.24
C ILE A 662 14.77 0.93 15.42
N GLY A 663 13.75 1.76 15.63
CA GLY A 663 13.86 3.21 15.64
C GLY A 663 13.96 3.83 14.25
N GLN A 664 13.83 5.16 14.18
CA GLN A 664 14.02 5.94 12.96
C GLN A 664 14.96 7.13 13.17
N ALA A 665 15.78 7.39 12.17
CA ALA A 665 16.55 8.62 12.00
C ALA A 665 16.80 8.90 10.50
N GLY A 666 17.05 10.16 10.16
CA GLY A 666 17.41 10.57 8.80
C GLY A 666 16.97 12.01 8.47
N PRO A 667 17.30 12.54 7.28
CA PRO A 667 16.87 13.86 6.85
C PRO A 667 15.33 13.98 6.76
N GLY A 668 14.77 15.09 7.24
CA GLY A 668 13.32 15.41 7.15
C GLY A 668 12.38 14.65 8.11
N ILE A 669 12.87 13.61 8.78
CA ILE A 669 12.08 12.74 9.67
C ILE A 669 12.51 12.91 11.15
N PRO A 670 11.59 12.75 12.12
CA PRO A 670 11.92 12.91 13.53
C PRO A 670 12.69 11.71 14.07
N SER A 671 13.81 11.95 14.74
CA SER A 671 14.54 10.90 15.45
C SER A 671 13.65 10.30 16.56
N ARG A 672 13.34 9.01 16.51
CA ARG A 672 12.55 8.28 17.52
C ARG A 672 13.11 6.88 17.73
N GLY A 673 13.25 6.47 18.99
CA GLY A 673 13.66 5.11 19.34
C GLY A 673 12.48 4.16 19.58
N PHE A 674 12.78 2.87 19.52
CA PHE A 674 11.91 1.78 19.97
C PHE A 674 12.74 0.81 20.84
N ASP A 675 12.26 0.46 22.03
CA ASP A 675 13.03 -0.33 22.99
C ASP A 675 12.66 -1.83 22.94
N VAL A 676 13.66 -2.71 23.03
CA VAL A 676 13.48 -4.18 23.05
C VAL A 676 14.17 -4.79 24.28
N SER A 677 13.46 -5.66 25.00
CA SER A 677 13.90 -6.18 26.31
C SER A 677 13.33 -7.56 26.66
N GLY A 678 13.98 -8.23 27.61
CA GLY A 678 13.57 -9.55 28.07
C GLY A 678 13.82 -10.64 27.02
N ALA A 679 12.84 -11.51 26.81
CA ALA A 679 12.85 -12.56 25.78
C ALA A 679 11.89 -12.25 24.63
N ALA A 680 11.65 -10.96 24.36
CA ALA A 680 10.80 -10.53 23.25
C ALA A 680 11.40 -10.94 21.89
N VAL A 681 10.54 -11.26 20.93
CA VAL A 681 10.90 -11.60 19.55
C VAL A 681 10.26 -10.56 18.62
N VAL A 682 11.05 -9.98 17.72
CA VAL A 682 10.63 -8.89 16.82
C VAL A 682 11.11 -9.20 15.41
N GLN A 683 10.17 -9.50 14.51
CA GLN A 683 10.39 -9.93 13.13
C GLN A 683 9.45 -9.15 12.19
N ALA A 684 9.59 -7.82 12.17
CA ALA A 684 8.81 -6.93 11.33
C ALA A 684 9.26 -6.99 9.86
N THR A 685 8.34 -6.73 8.93
CA THR A 685 8.59 -6.67 7.47
C THR A 685 8.15 -5.35 6.81
N PHE A 686 7.77 -4.35 7.60
CA PHE A 686 7.31 -3.04 7.13
C PHE A 686 8.12 -1.88 7.78
N TYR A 687 7.55 -0.67 7.82
CA TYR A 687 8.15 0.58 8.29
C TYR A 687 8.78 0.50 9.70
N PRO A 688 9.66 1.47 10.03
CA PRO A 688 10.43 1.42 11.26
C PRO A 688 9.57 1.42 12.52
N LEU A 689 9.87 0.53 13.46
CA LEU A 689 9.24 0.56 14.78
C LEU A 689 9.67 1.84 15.50
N GLY A 690 8.70 2.65 15.92
CA GLY A 690 8.92 4.04 16.31
C GLY A 690 8.63 5.08 15.21
N TRP A 691 8.12 4.67 14.03
CA TRP A 691 7.59 5.60 13.03
C TRP A 691 6.27 6.22 13.49
N PHE A 692 5.23 5.39 13.69
CA PHE A 692 3.86 5.84 13.95
C PHE A 692 3.59 6.21 15.42
N GLY A 693 4.30 5.58 16.37
CA GLY A 693 4.30 5.95 17.79
C GLY A 693 5.67 6.42 18.29
N ALA A 694 5.74 6.93 19.53
CA ALA A 694 6.99 7.39 20.15
C ALA A 694 7.10 6.85 21.58
N GLY A 695 8.28 6.34 21.97
CA GLY A 695 8.49 5.72 23.28
C GLY A 695 7.81 4.34 23.43
N LEU A 696 7.57 3.65 22.31
CA LEU A 696 7.00 2.31 22.28
C LEU A 696 8.07 1.23 22.43
N SER A 697 7.65 0.03 22.82
CA SER A 697 8.56 -1.06 23.15
C SER A 697 7.96 -2.46 22.99
N ALA A 698 8.85 -3.42 22.72
CA ALA A 698 8.60 -4.85 22.84
C ALA A 698 9.34 -5.39 24.08
N SER A 699 8.65 -6.16 24.92
CA SER A 699 9.20 -6.58 26.22
C SER A 699 8.72 -7.97 26.64
N GLY A 700 9.28 -8.49 27.73
CA GLY A 700 8.81 -9.71 28.39
C GLY A 700 8.92 -10.94 27.47
N THR A 701 7.77 -11.41 26.97
CA THR A 701 7.66 -12.51 25.99
C THR A 701 6.77 -12.12 24.81
N ALA A 702 6.68 -10.82 24.47
CA ALA A 702 5.98 -10.37 23.27
C ALA A 702 6.65 -10.93 22.00
N HIS A 703 5.84 -11.43 21.08
CA HIS A 703 6.29 -12.00 19.81
C HIS A 703 5.61 -11.26 18.67
N LEU A 704 6.36 -10.43 17.94
CA LEU A 704 5.86 -9.61 16.85
C LEU A 704 6.39 -10.16 15.52
N ILE A 705 5.51 -10.65 14.63
CA ILE A 705 5.87 -11.15 13.28
C ILE A 705 5.07 -10.39 12.21
N GLY A 706 5.75 -9.81 11.23
CA GLY A 706 5.14 -9.47 9.93
C GLY A 706 4.26 -8.22 9.87
N ASP A 707 4.59 -7.34 8.93
CA ASP A 707 3.82 -6.16 8.48
C ASP A 707 3.14 -5.35 9.58
N LEU A 708 3.94 -4.92 10.55
CA LEU A 708 3.48 -4.25 11.76
C LEU A 708 3.36 -2.74 11.57
N GLU A 709 2.26 -2.18 12.07
CA GLU A 709 2.15 -0.77 12.45
C GLU A 709 1.58 -0.74 13.87
N LEU A 710 2.41 -0.35 14.85
CA LEU A 710 2.18 -0.59 16.28
C LEU A 710 1.98 0.72 17.02
N TYR A 711 0.83 0.87 17.70
CA TYR A 711 0.47 2.10 18.42
C TYR A 711 0.74 2.08 19.94
N THR A 712 0.86 0.90 20.56
CA THR A 712 1.14 0.73 22.00
C THR A 712 2.18 -0.36 22.29
N SER A 713 2.89 -0.27 23.41
CA SER A 713 3.87 -1.28 23.82
C SER A 713 3.21 -2.63 24.14
N LYS A 714 3.87 -3.74 23.77
CA LYS A 714 3.42 -5.10 24.08
C LYS A 714 4.47 -5.85 24.91
N SER A 715 4.03 -6.74 25.80
CA SER A 715 4.87 -7.43 26.81
C SER A 715 4.70 -8.95 26.88
N SER A 716 3.71 -9.50 26.18
CA SER A 716 3.43 -10.93 26.04
C SER A 716 2.60 -11.17 24.77
N ASN A 717 2.31 -12.44 24.47
CA ASN A 717 1.49 -12.92 23.34
C ASN A 717 2.12 -12.67 21.95
N GLY A 718 1.56 -13.35 20.95
CA GLY A 718 1.88 -13.21 19.53
C GLY A 718 1.05 -12.13 18.83
N TRP A 719 1.65 -11.40 17.91
CA TRP A 719 1.07 -10.27 17.18
C TRP A 719 1.59 -10.26 15.74
N TYR A 720 0.74 -9.86 14.80
CA TYR A 720 1.05 -9.83 13.37
C TYR A 720 0.11 -8.87 12.62
N GLY A 721 0.52 -8.35 11.47
CA GLY A 721 -0.29 -7.36 10.73
C GLY A 721 -0.50 -6.08 11.56
N LEU A 722 -1.66 -5.43 11.43
CA LEU A 722 -1.91 -4.18 12.15
C LEU A 722 -2.09 -4.48 13.63
N VAL A 723 -1.29 -3.83 14.48
CA VAL A 723 -1.33 -4.05 15.93
C VAL A 723 -1.91 -2.84 16.62
N ASP A 724 -3.24 -2.83 16.70
CA ASP A 724 -4.00 -1.82 17.41
C ASP A 724 -3.83 -1.89 18.95
N ASP A 725 -4.44 -0.93 19.63
CA ASP A 725 -4.42 -0.84 21.09
C ASP A 725 -5.34 -1.87 21.78
N GLY A 726 -6.42 -2.30 21.10
CA GLY A 726 -7.51 -3.08 21.69
C GLY A 726 -7.35 -4.60 21.58
N TRP A 727 -6.63 -5.10 20.57
CA TRP A 727 -6.34 -6.50 20.37
C TRP A 727 -5.47 -7.04 21.53
N SER A 728 -5.74 -8.29 21.91
CA SER A 728 -5.02 -9.02 22.95
C SER A 728 -3.89 -9.93 22.43
N GLY A 729 -3.70 -10.03 21.11
CA GLY A 729 -2.78 -10.97 20.49
C GLY A 729 -3.30 -12.42 20.52
N VAL A 730 -2.46 -13.34 20.05
CA VAL A 730 -2.69 -14.80 19.98
C VAL A 730 -1.68 -15.58 20.83
N ALA A 731 -1.98 -16.85 21.14
CA ALA A 731 -1.08 -17.71 21.91
C ALA A 731 0.07 -18.32 21.06
N SER A 732 -0.14 -18.47 19.76
CA SER A 732 0.79 -19.08 18.81
C SER A 732 0.57 -18.49 17.41
N ILE A 733 1.62 -18.51 16.59
CA ILE A 733 1.60 -18.09 15.18
C ILE A 733 2.17 -19.26 14.36
N GLU A 734 1.53 -19.59 13.24
CA GLU A 734 1.96 -20.58 12.26
C GLU A 734 1.78 -19.96 10.87
N GLU A 735 2.81 -20.04 10.02
CA GLU A 735 2.84 -19.34 8.73
C GLU A 735 2.69 -20.30 7.54
N VAL A 736 1.92 -19.91 6.53
CA VAL A 736 1.64 -20.73 5.33
C VAL A 736 2.77 -20.74 4.29
N THR A 737 3.79 -19.89 4.46
CA THR A 737 4.92 -19.82 3.53
C THR A 737 5.96 -20.88 3.86
N ILE A 738 6.29 -21.74 2.89
CA ILE A 738 7.40 -22.69 3.01
C ILE A 738 8.73 -21.95 3.03
N ALA A 739 9.61 -22.27 3.98
CA ALA A 739 10.95 -21.71 4.02
C ALA A 739 11.78 -22.11 2.78
N PRO A 740 12.62 -21.23 2.22
CA PRO A 740 13.60 -21.65 1.22
C PRO A 740 14.52 -22.77 1.78
N PRO A 741 15.10 -23.59 0.87
CA PRO A 741 15.94 -24.73 1.23
C PRO A 741 17.30 -24.35 1.83
#